data_AF-A0A0B8P755-F1
#
_entry.id   AF-A0A0B8P755-F1
#
_cell.length_a   1.000
_cell.length_b   1.000
_cell.length_c   1.000
_cell.angle_alpha   90.00
_cell.angle_beta   90.00
_cell.angle_gamma   90.00
#
_symmetry.space_group_name_H-M   'P 1'
#
loop_
_entity.id
_entity.type
_entity.pdbx_description
1 polymer ?
#
loop_
_entity_poly.entity_id
_entity_poly.type
_entity_poly.pdbx_seq_one_letter_code
_entity_poly.pdbx_strand_id
1 'polypeptide(L)'
;MLFNAPTHTTKIGNGSLALEFNANNTLRAIKAGNLMVSQFETPTTQNAISNIFLREHKGTSFEVTPLLFSNANIETFELSGNRIGWKTTTDNWVATVIASVAELTDVYFYQVEVTSRTDMTYDLVYGQDMALADAGAVKTNEAYCCQYLDHQVFDTDNNGFAVCSRQNLPQSSGNPMIQLGSLSKVIAYSTDGYQFFGNQYKVDQVIPALQQPTLCSEKYQYEMGYIALQTEAVSLTAGQGEETVFYGKLEMDCPKSNVKQANSVDAITNALPKGQWEVVRQVELFDHQLFNDDIIVGKPLTTAEITEFFCEPSERRFEENREQELLSFFYGENHYVTLQEKEKHLERATGHVIASGNNQDCQQAIMSSTHHIFGIFNSQLTLGNTSFNKLLGVNRNSLNQFKHTGQRIWVKQESGYAALGMPSAYEVGLNFSRWVYKYQNGFILVTSFSSAEEPVVQLDIETQGLEEALDIQVSHQLVFGNNENESEVTVSRDNDTFVVSGSDELIAKKSQDLSFIITPSSNLAEAELIQDSETGSAQFLMLKGKLTDNASVTFGGTFKDADTRGISLDFAIEKGLYQVNQDALIKQFSIKLSNDEDSSQKLNDMMQWFTHNALVHYSTPHGLEQYSGAAWGTRDVSQGPFEFFMAMQEYDKVEQLLETIYSHQYIETGTWPQWFMFDNYASIQQEEAHGDIVVWPLKALADYINTTSNVDILETQIPFTSIEKEFGFTEETTTLFAHVERQIKHIEDNLVPGTFLSCYGDGDWDDTLQPANQSLRENMVSGWTIPLTLQALQTMITALEATVNTLLSVAN
;
A
#
# COMPACT_ATOMS: atom_id res chain seq x y z
N MET A 1 9.07 29.34 -1.95
CA MET A 1 9.89 29.44 -0.73
C MET A 1 10.57 28.09 -0.50
N LEU A 2 11.66 28.05 0.27
CA LEU A 2 12.39 26.82 0.56
C LEU A 2 12.36 26.57 2.07
N PHE A 3 11.96 25.36 2.47
CA PHE A 3 12.03 24.91 3.84
C PHE A 3 12.92 23.66 3.91
N ASN A 4 13.96 23.72 4.74
CA ASN A 4 14.84 22.57 4.95
C ASN A 4 14.30 21.76 6.13
N ALA A 5 13.70 20.61 5.82
CA ALA A 5 13.23 19.66 6.81
C ALA A 5 14.44 19.05 7.54
N PRO A 6 14.45 19.05 8.87
CA PRO A 6 15.53 18.46 9.65
C PRO A 6 15.46 16.94 9.56
N THR A 7 16.52 16.32 9.05
CA THR A 7 16.57 14.88 8.72
C THR A 7 17.58 14.09 9.53
N HIS A 8 18.25 14.76 10.49
CA HIS A 8 19.15 14.10 11.43
C HIS A 8 18.43 12.96 12.16
N THR A 9 18.98 11.75 12.04
CA THR A 9 18.46 10.57 12.73
C THR A 9 19.33 10.26 13.94
N THR A 10 18.74 10.28 15.12
CA THR A 10 19.40 9.86 16.36
C THR A 10 19.18 8.36 16.55
N LYS A 11 20.23 7.61 16.92
CA LYS A 11 20.14 6.17 17.18
C LYS A 11 20.55 5.85 18.61
N ILE A 12 19.66 5.21 19.37
CA ILE A 12 20.01 4.60 20.65
C ILE A 12 20.11 3.09 20.48
N GLY A 13 21.18 2.46 20.96
CA GLY A 13 21.40 1.04 20.73
C GLY A 13 22.71 0.50 21.27
N ASN A 14 22.88 -0.82 21.16
CA ASN A 14 24.05 -1.59 21.61
C ASN A 14 24.85 -2.20 20.44
N GLY A 15 24.50 -1.86 19.20
CA GLY A 15 25.13 -2.36 17.97
C GLY A 15 24.39 -3.55 17.33
N SER A 16 23.68 -4.36 18.11
CA SER A 16 22.81 -5.43 17.60
C SER A 16 21.37 -4.98 17.45
N LEU A 17 20.84 -4.23 18.43
CA LEU A 17 19.52 -3.62 18.43
C LEU A 17 19.64 -2.10 18.50
N ALA A 18 18.83 -1.40 17.70
CA ALA A 18 18.76 0.05 17.69
C ALA A 18 17.32 0.56 17.57
N LEU A 19 17.00 1.59 18.35
CA LEU A 19 15.83 2.44 18.13
C LEU A 19 16.33 3.70 17.41
N GLU A 20 15.80 3.92 16.21
CA GLU A 20 16.10 5.07 15.37
C GLU A 20 15.01 6.13 15.56
N PHE A 21 15.39 7.39 15.69
CA PHE A 21 14.48 8.51 15.93
C PHE A 21 14.70 9.62 14.91
N ASN A 22 13.61 10.27 14.50
CA ASN A 22 13.63 11.48 13.69
C ASN A 22 14.22 12.65 14.50
N ALA A 23 14.50 13.77 13.82
CA ALA A 23 15.13 14.94 14.44
C ALA A 23 14.32 15.57 15.59
N ASN A 24 13.00 15.31 15.64
CA ASN A 24 12.09 15.69 16.73
C ASN A 24 12.00 14.62 17.84
N ASN A 25 12.91 13.64 17.87
CA ASN A 25 12.87 12.48 18.76
C ASN A 25 11.57 11.64 18.65
N THR A 26 10.87 11.67 17.53
CA THR A 26 9.80 10.69 17.25
C THR A 26 10.41 9.37 16.81
N LEU A 27 9.91 8.24 17.30
CA LEU A 27 10.40 6.92 16.89
C LEU A 27 10.23 6.75 15.37
N ARG A 28 11.35 6.57 14.67
CA ARG A 28 11.39 6.32 13.22
C ARG A 28 11.23 4.83 12.94
N ALA A 29 12.06 3.99 13.56
CA ALA A 29 12.03 2.55 13.38
C ALA A 29 12.76 1.83 14.52
N ILE A 30 12.43 0.56 14.74
CA ILE A 30 13.22 -0.36 15.58
C ILE A 30 13.90 -1.35 14.66
N LYS A 31 15.23 -1.48 14.74
CA LYS A 31 16.03 -2.31 13.81
C LYS A 31 17.06 -3.18 14.52
N ALA A 32 17.34 -4.34 13.93
CA ALA A 32 18.42 -5.23 14.32
C ALA A 32 19.12 -5.84 13.09
N GLY A 33 20.27 -5.29 12.71
CA GLY A 33 20.89 -5.62 11.41
C GLY A 33 19.96 -5.22 10.25
N ASN A 34 19.62 -6.19 9.38
CA ASN A 34 18.67 -5.99 8.27
C ASN A 34 17.20 -6.11 8.69
N LEU A 35 16.95 -6.62 9.89
CA LEU A 35 15.62 -6.83 10.43
C LEU A 35 15.02 -5.48 10.85
N MET A 36 13.80 -5.22 10.39
CA MET A 36 12.95 -4.16 10.88
C MET A 36 11.91 -4.76 11.82
N VAL A 37 12.03 -4.41 13.11
CA VAL A 37 11.14 -4.89 14.17
C VAL A 37 9.80 -4.17 14.08
N SER A 38 9.82 -2.84 13.94
CA SER A 38 8.60 -2.04 13.73
C SER A 38 7.97 -2.33 12.38
N GLN A 39 6.67 -2.09 12.25
CA GLN A 39 5.95 -2.28 10.99
C GLN A 39 6.20 -1.11 10.04
N PHE A 40 6.27 0.11 10.56
CA PHE A 40 6.42 1.31 9.73
C PHE A 40 7.74 2.03 10.01
N GLU A 41 8.25 2.69 8.97
CA GLU A 41 9.30 3.69 9.09
C GLU A 41 8.62 5.06 9.17
N THR A 42 8.48 5.60 10.38
CA THR A 42 7.71 6.82 10.61
C THR A 42 8.28 7.98 9.79
N PRO A 43 7.50 8.61 8.89
CA PRO A 43 7.95 9.76 8.13
C PRO A 43 8.42 10.90 9.05
N THR A 44 9.42 11.66 8.60
CA THR A 44 10.06 12.74 9.40
C THR A 44 9.09 13.83 9.88
N THR A 45 7.98 14.00 9.17
CA THR A 45 6.95 15.01 9.43
C THR A 45 5.71 14.46 10.13
N GLN A 46 5.74 13.20 10.58
CA GLN A 46 4.59 12.50 11.15
C GLN A 46 4.92 11.93 12.54
N ASN A 47 3.87 11.66 13.32
CA ASN A 47 3.98 10.99 14.59
C ASN A 47 4.09 9.46 14.42
N ALA A 48 4.79 8.80 15.33
CA ALA A 48 4.90 7.35 15.34
C ALA A 48 3.56 6.71 15.73
N ILE A 49 3.25 5.56 15.13
CA ILE A 49 2.07 4.76 15.47
C ILE A 49 2.22 4.12 16.87
N SER A 50 3.44 3.75 17.24
CA SER A 50 3.77 3.31 18.60
C SER A 50 3.63 4.46 19.61
N ASN A 51 3.03 4.20 20.77
CA ASN A 51 2.94 5.21 21.82
C ASN A 51 2.79 4.59 23.22
N ILE A 52 2.87 5.44 24.24
CA ILE A 52 2.37 5.15 25.58
C ILE A 52 1.32 6.20 25.91
N PHE A 53 0.12 5.75 26.27
CA PHE A 53 -0.99 6.60 26.65
C PHE A 53 -1.19 6.53 28.16
N LEU A 54 -1.19 7.68 28.83
CA LEU A 54 -1.67 7.82 30.21
C LEU A 54 -3.16 8.08 30.19
N ARG A 55 -3.92 7.26 30.90
CA ARG A 55 -5.36 7.42 31.04
C ARG A 55 -5.72 7.83 32.46
N GLU A 56 -6.09 9.09 32.67
CA GLU A 56 -6.67 9.52 33.94
C GLU A 56 -8.11 9.02 34.07
N HIS A 57 -8.44 8.42 35.21
CA HIS A 57 -9.78 7.90 35.49
C HIS A 57 -10.69 9.04 35.95
N LYS A 58 -11.67 9.43 35.12
CA LYS A 58 -12.68 10.46 35.42
C LYS A 58 -14.06 9.79 35.57
N GLY A 59 -14.23 9.02 36.65
CA GLY A 59 -15.46 8.27 36.88
C GLY A 59 -15.59 7.09 35.91
N THR A 60 -16.46 7.19 34.91
CA THR A 60 -16.67 6.15 33.88
C THR A 60 -15.99 6.46 32.54
N SER A 61 -15.33 7.61 32.42
CA SER A 61 -14.59 8.03 31.22
C SER A 61 -13.10 8.18 31.50
N PHE A 62 -12.30 8.20 30.44
CA PHE A 62 -10.86 8.36 30.52
C PHE A 62 -10.41 9.62 29.79
N GLU A 63 -9.61 10.43 30.46
CA GLU A 63 -8.85 11.50 29.81
C GLU A 63 -7.49 10.93 29.40
N VAL A 64 -7.17 11.00 28.12
CA VAL A 64 -6.08 10.23 27.50
C VAL A 64 -5.01 11.16 26.97
N THR A 65 -3.77 10.97 27.41
CA THR A 65 -2.62 11.77 26.99
C THR A 65 -1.52 10.87 26.44
N PRO A 66 -1.14 10.99 25.15
CA PRO A 66 0.03 10.28 24.61
C PRO A 66 1.34 10.88 25.14
N LEU A 67 2.41 10.07 25.18
CA LEU A 67 3.66 10.44 25.86
C LEU A 67 4.95 10.31 25.02
N LEU A 68 4.91 9.75 23.81
CA LEU A 68 6.12 9.37 23.04
C LEU A 68 6.42 10.21 21.78
N PHE A 69 6.04 11.48 21.75
CA PHE A 69 6.38 12.37 20.61
C PHE A 69 6.54 13.81 21.04
N SER A 70 6.95 14.67 20.11
CA SER A 70 7.17 16.09 20.33
C SER A 70 5.98 16.90 19.83
N ASN A 71 5.36 17.67 20.71
CA ASN A 71 4.34 18.66 20.36
C ASN A 71 4.36 19.82 21.36
N ALA A 72 3.47 20.81 21.21
CA ALA A 72 3.40 21.96 22.10
C ALA A 72 3.26 21.64 23.61
N ASN A 73 2.81 20.44 23.96
CA ASN A 73 2.56 20.00 25.33
C ASN A 73 3.59 18.97 25.85
N ILE A 74 4.48 18.46 24.99
CA ILE A 74 5.44 17.40 25.32
C ILE A 74 6.84 17.86 24.96
N GLU A 75 7.68 18.02 25.97
CA GLU A 75 9.10 18.30 25.83
C GLU A 75 9.85 17.01 25.50
N THR A 76 10.82 17.04 24.60
CA THR A 76 11.72 15.91 24.35
C THR A 76 13.19 16.32 24.35
N PHE A 77 14.04 15.40 24.78
CA PHE A 77 15.45 15.65 25.03
C PHE A 77 16.28 14.38 24.90
N GLU A 78 17.56 14.56 24.58
CA GLU A 78 18.58 13.52 24.61
C GLU A 78 19.25 13.51 25.98
N LEU A 79 19.42 12.31 26.54
CA LEU A 79 20.02 12.05 27.83
C LEU A 79 21.41 11.43 27.69
N SER A 80 22.24 11.57 28.74
CA SER A 80 23.54 10.92 28.80
C SER A 80 23.43 9.39 28.69
N GLY A 81 24.46 8.77 28.08
CA GLY A 81 24.52 7.32 27.92
C GLY A 81 23.62 6.75 26.80
N ASN A 82 23.35 7.54 25.75
CA ASN A 82 22.59 7.13 24.56
C ASN A 82 21.12 6.79 24.85
N ARG A 83 20.37 7.79 25.35
CA ARG A 83 18.96 7.68 25.75
C ARG A 83 18.16 8.87 25.23
N ILE A 84 16.86 8.67 25.08
CA ILE A 84 15.92 9.73 24.74
C ILE A 84 14.84 9.80 25.82
N GLY A 85 14.45 11.02 26.18
CA GLY A 85 13.40 11.28 27.14
C GLY A 85 12.30 12.18 26.59
N TRP A 86 11.10 11.99 27.12
CA TRP A 86 9.94 12.85 26.92
C TRP A 86 9.40 13.27 28.28
N LYS A 87 8.92 14.50 28.39
CA LYS A 87 8.32 15.02 29.60
C LYS A 87 7.05 15.77 29.26
N THR A 88 5.96 15.31 29.85
CA THR A 88 4.64 15.93 29.74
C THR A 88 4.30 16.53 31.10
N THR A 89 3.88 17.80 31.10
CA THR A 89 3.48 18.51 32.33
C THR A 89 2.06 19.01 32.19
N THR A 90 1.18 18.59 33.08
CA THR A 90 -0.20 19.08 33.19
C THR A 90 -0.41 19.78 34.53
N ASP A 91 -1.61 20.31 34.75
CA ASP A 91 -2.00 20.83 36.06
C ASP A 91 -2.09 19.72 37.12
N ASN A 92 -2.42 18.49 36.70
CA ASN A 92 -2.69 17.35 37.59
C ASN A 92 -1.47 16.47 37.85
N TRP A 93 -0.51 16.39 36.92
CA TRP A 93 0.64 15.48 37.01
C TRP A 93 1.81 15.89 36.11
N VAL A 94 2.95 15.22 36.31
CA VAL A 94 4.12 15.25 35.42
C VAL A 94 4.48 13.81 35.09
N ALA A 95 4.62 13.48 33.81
CA ALA A 95 5.12 12.18 33.38
C ALA A 95 6.42 12.35 32.61
N THR A 96 7.42 11.54 32.94
CA THR A 96 8.68 11.44 32.20
C THR A 96 8.79 10.03 31.64
N VAL A 97 9.03 9.90 30.34
CA VAL A 97 9.33 8.63 29.70
C VAL A 97 10.78 8.61 29.25
N ILE A 98 11.51 7.54 29.51
CA ILE A 98 12.90 7.34 29.08
C ILE A 98 13.01 6.07 28.26
N ALA A 99 13.41 6.21 27.00
CA ALA A 99 13.76 5.09 26.12
C ALA A 99 15.23 4.72 26.30
N SER A 100 15.51 3.42 26.41
CA SER A 100 16.87 2.90 26.49
C SER A 100 17.00 1.49 25.89
N VAL A 101 18.23 1.10 25.55
CA VAL A 101 18.57 -0.26 25.10
C VAL A 101 19.60 -0.83 26.08
N ALA A 102 19.45 -2.10 26.45
CA ALA A 102 20.39 -2.80 27.31
C ALA A 102 21.75 -2.97 26.63
N GLU A 103 22.83 -2.81 27.40
CA GLU A 103 24.20 -2.82 26.86
C GLU A 103 24.64 -4.19 26.32
N LEU A 104 24.13 -5.29 26.89
CA LEU A 104 24.62 -6.65 26.64
C LEU A 104 23.56 -7.61 26.08
N THR A 105 22.31 -7.17 25.95
CA THR A 105 21.19 -8.00 25.52
C THR A 105 20.29 -7.21 24.57
N ASP A 106 19.63 -7.90 23.64
CA ASP A 106 18.69 -7.29 22.70
C ASP A 106 17.33 -7.01 23.36
N VAL A 107 17.36 -6.11 24.35
CA VAL A 107 16.19 -5.65 25.09
C VAL A 107 16.16 -4.13 25.07
N TYR A 108 15.04 -3.56 24.66
CA TYR A 108 14.75 -2.14 24.84
C TYR A 108 13.73 -1.93 25.95
N PHE A 109 13.76 -0.75 26.56
CA PHE A 109 12.88 -0.36 27.66
C PHE A 109 12.30 1.03 27.45
N TYR A 110 11.05 1.19 27.90
CA TYR A 110 10.44 2.50 28.17
C TYR A 110 10.14 2.59 29.67
N GLN A 111 10.89 3.41 30.39
CA GLN A 111 10.65 3.71 31.81
C GLN A 111 9.74 4.93 31.91
N VAL A 112 8.59 4.79 32.55
CA VAL A 112 7.58 5.84 32.72
C VAL A 112 7.48 6.19 34.19
N GLU A 113 7.91 7.39 34.55
CA GLU A 113 7.76 7.95 35.89
C GLU A 113 6.62 8.97 35.89
N VAL A 114 5.55 8.70 36.64
CA VAL A 114 4.43 9.64 36.81
C VAL A 114 4.46 10.19 38.23
N THR A 115 4.48 11.51 38.37
CA THR A 115 4.33 12.21 39.65
C THR A 115 3.03 13.00 39.67
N SER A 116 2.18 12.70 40.63
CA SER A 116 0.90 13.40 40.84
C SER A 116 1.12 14.77 41.50
N ARG A 117 0.39 15.79 41.02
CA ARG A 117 0.23 17.12 41.65
C ARG A 117 -1.11 17.23 42.39
N THR A 118 -2.08 16.39 42.02
CA THR A 118 -3.40 16.27 42.63
C THR A 118 -3.78 14.80 42.78
N ASP A 119 -4.61 14.46 43.76
CA ASP A 119 -5.12 13.09 43.92
C ASP A 119 -5.73 12.58 42.61
N MET A 120 -5.23 11.45 42.13
CA MET A 120 -5.60 10.90 40.83
C MET A 120 -5.47 9.38 40.80
N THR A 121 -6.24 8.76 39.90
CA THR A 121 -6.08 7.36 39.52
C THR A 121 -5.80 7.31 38.03
N TYR A 122 -4.81 6.53 37.62
CA TYR A 122 -4.47 6.37 36.21
C TYR A 122 -4.04 4.94 35.90
N ASP A 123 -4.07 4.58 34.63
CA ASP A 123 -3.34 3.43 34.08
C ASP A 123 -2.54 3.86 32.84
N LEU A 124 -1.67 2.97 32.37
CA LEU A 124 -0.89 3.15 31.16
C LEU A 124 -1.28 2.11 30.12
N VAL A 125 -1.33 2.54 28.86
CA VAL A 125 -1.51 1.67 27.70
C VAL A 125 -0.31 1.86 26.77
N TYR A 126 0.53 0.84 26.65
CA TYR A 126 1.63 0.80 25.68
C TYR A 126 1.14 0.15 24.39
N GLY A 127 1.48 0.71 23.23
CA GLY A 127 1.19 0.12 21.94
C GLY A 127 2.39 0.18 21.00
N GLN A 128 2.65 -0.90 20.27
CA GLN A 128 3.78 -1.05 19.36
C GLN A 128 3.38 -1.78 18.08
N ASP A 129 3.57 -1.11 16.95
CA ASP A 129 3.48 -1.73 15.62
C ASP A 129 4.70 -2.63 15.36
N MET A 130 4.50 -3.78 14.71
CA MET A 130 5.54 -4.77 14.47
C MET A 130 5.37 -5.54 13.17
N ALA A 131 6.48 -5.80 12.49
CA ALA A 131 6.57 -6.71 11.35
C ALA A 131 7.53 -7.90 11.60
N LEU A 132 8.65 -7.65 12.30
CA LEU A 132 9.73 -8.64 12.49
C LEU A 132 10.20 -9.26 11.17
N ALA A 133 10.39 -8.44 10.14
CA ALA A 133 10.82 -8.90 8.82
C ALA A 133 11.97 -8.05 8.28
N ASP A 134 12.70 -8.57 7.29
CA ASP A 134 13.75 -7.81 6.62
C ASP A 134 13.18 -6.51 6.05
N ALA A 135 13.92 -5.40 6.18
CA ALA A 135 13.41 -4.07 5.84
C ALA A 135 12.88 -3.97 4.39
N GLY A 136 13.46 -4.71 3.45
CA GLY A 136 12.97 -4.78 2.07
C GLY A 136 11.60 -5.44 1.96
N ALA A 137 11.34 -6.50 2.72
CA ALA A 137 10.04 -7.18 2.74
C ALA A 137 8.97 -6.29 3.37
N VAL A 138 9.29 -5.63 4.50
CA VAL A 138 8.39 -4.68 5.16
C VAL A 138 8.00 -3.55 4.21
N LYS A 139 8.97 -2.89 3.56
CA LYS A 139 8.71 -1.79 2.63
C LYS A 139 7.97 -2.24 1.35
N THR A 140 8.05 -3.51 1.00
CA THR A 140 7.29 -4.07 -0.13
C THR A 140 5.82 -4.23 0.25
N ASN A 141 5.53 -4.80 1.41
CA ASN A 141 4.15 -4.91 1.91
C ASN A 141 4.10 -5.15 3.42
N GLU A 142 3.71 -4.13 4.19
CA GLU A 142 3.66 -4.24 5.65
C GLU A 142 2.56 -5.20 6.10
N ALA A 143 1.40 -5.20 5.42
CA ALA A 143 0.26 -6.06 5.73
C ALA A 143 0.58 -7.55 5.53
N TYR A 144 1.23 -7.88 4.42
CA TYR A 144 1.64 -9.25 4.10
C TYR A 144 2.62 -9.81 5.14
N CYS A 145 3.57 -8.99 5.61
CA CYS A 145 4.49 -9.41 6.68
C CYS A 145 3.74 -9.79 7.96
N CYS A 146 2.66 -9.07 8.30
CA CYS A 146 1.85 -9.32 9.49
C CYS A 146 0.99 -10.58 9.40
N GLN A 147 0.54 -10.98 8.20
CA GLN A 147 -0.22 -12.23 8.01
C GLN A 147 0.56 -13.47 8.49
N TYR A 148 1.90 -13.40 8.51
CA TYR A 148 2.78 -14.48 8.96
C TYR A 148 3.38 -14.26 10.35
N LEU A 149 2.97 -13.21 11.06
CA LEU A 149 3.43 -12.90 12.41
C LEU A 149 2.57 -13.65 13.45
N ASP A 150 3.03 -14.79 13.97
CA ASP A 150 2.27 -15.53 14.98
C ASP A 150 2.40 -14.94 16.38
N HIS A 151 1.28 -14.60 17.02
CA HIS A 151 1.23 -14.13 18.40
C HIS A 151 0.88 -15.27 19.39
N GLN A 152 1.60 -15.32 20.50
CA GLN A 152 1.36 -16.20 21.65
C GLN A 152 1.33 -15.36 22.92
N VAL A 153 0.30 -15.55 23.75
CA VAL A 153 0.08 -14.76 24.96
C VAL A 153 0.34 -15.63 26.18
N PHE A 154 1.14 -15.12 27.10
CA PHE A 154 1.49 -15.79 28.34
C PHE A 154 1.07 -14.93 29.54
N ASP A 155 0.51 -15.55 30.56
CA ASP A 155 0.38 -14.95 31.88
C ASP A 155 1.69 -15.24 32.63
N THR A 156 2.45 -14.20 32.91
CA THR A 156 3.73 -14.28 33.61
C THR A 156 3.50 -14.06 35.11
N ASP A 157 4.07 -14.95 35.93
CA ASP A 157 3.91 -14.89 37.38
C ASP A 157 4.25 -13.49 37.90
N ASN A 158 3.32 -12.87 38.63
CA ASN A 158 3.39 -11.52 39.23
C ASN A 158 3.31 -10.31 38.28
N ASN A 159 3.55 -10.47 36.97
CA ASN A 159 3.58 -9.37 36.00
C ASN A 159 2.42 -9.38 35.00
N GLY A 160 1.57 -10.42 35.01
CA GLY A 160 0.41 -10.50 34.14
C GLY A 160 0.80 -10.80 32.68
N PHE A 161 0.04 -10.28 31.72
CA PHE A 161 0.21 -10.67 30.32
C PHE A 161 1.52 -10.17 29.67
N ALA A 162 2.20 -11.09 28.98
CA ALA A 162 3.26 -10.82 28.02
C ALA A 162 2.91 -11.46 26.67
N VAL A 163 3.29 -10.81 25.56
CA VAL A 163 2.98 -11.27 24.20
C VAL A 163 4.27 -11.58 23.46
N CYS A 164 4.41 -12.82 23.01
CA CYS A 164 5.49 -13.25 22.12
C CYS A 164 4.99 -13.28 20.68
N SER A 165 5.66 -12.59 19.77
CA SER A 165 5.34 -12.58 18.34
C SER A 165 6.50 -13.15 17.54
N ARG A 166 6.24 -14.12 16.66
CA ARG A 166 7.25 -14.82 15.85
C ARG A 166 6.93 -14.68 14.36
N GLN A 167 7.90 -14.27 13.57
CA GLN A 167 7.75 -14.24 12.11
C GLN A 167 7.92 -15.66 11.54
N ASN A 168 6.88 -16.18 10.90
CA ASN A 168 6.86 -17.53 10.34
C ASN A 168 7.49 -17.61 8.95
N LEU A 169 7.46 -16.52 8.17
CA LEU A 169 8.24 -16.44 6.95
C LEU A 169 9.73 -16.36 7.31
N PRO A 170 10.59 -17.20 6.72
CA PRO A 170 12.04 -17.08 6.92
C PRO A 170 12.54 -15.69 6.51
N GLN A 171 13.34 -15.08 7.37
CA GLN A 171 14.05 -13.82 7.16
C GLN A 171 15.55 -14.11 7.03
N SER A 172 16.35 -13.10 6.66
CA SER A 172 17.81 -13.21 6.63
C SER A 172 18.44 -13.67 7.95
N SER A 173 17.77 -13.41 9.08
CA SER A 173 18.20 -13.84 10.42
C SER A 173 17.71 -15.23 10.84
N GLY A 174 16.81 -15.87 10.09
CA GLY A 174 16.05 -17.05 10.51
C GLY A 174 14.58 -16.71 10.74
N ASN A 175 13.98 -17.20 11.84
CA ASN A 175 12.61 -16.85 12.22
C ASN A 175 12.60 -15.98 13.49
N PRO A 176 12.71 -14.65 13.36
CA PRO A 176 12.84 -13.77 14.52
C PRO A 176 11.59 -13.80 15.41
N MET A 177 11.80 -13.57 16.71
CA MET A 177 10.74 -13.51 17.71
C MET A 177 10.98 -12.36 18.67
N ILE A 178 9.92 -11.69 19.11
CA ILE A 178 9.97 -10.65 20.15
C ILE A 178 8.99 -10.94 21.26
N GLN A 179 9.38 -10.70 22.50
CA GLN A 179 8.48 -10.66 23.64
C GLN A 179 8.28 -9.21 24.10
N LEU A 180 7.04 -8.75 24.08
CA LEU A 180 6.62 -7.48 24.67
C LEU A 180 5.93 -7.72 26.02
N GLY A 181 6.24 -6.88 27.00
CA GLY A 181 5.67 -6.98 28.35
C GLY A 181 5.96 -5.77 29.22
N SER A 182 5.62 -5.87 30.50
CA SER A 182 5.93 -4.86 31.51
C SER A 182 6.56 -5.49 32.75
N LEU A 183 7.37 -4.70 33.47
CA LEU A 183 7.84 -5.01 34.83
C LEU A 183 6.82 -4.62 35.90
N SER A 184 5.74 -3.93 35.49
CA SER A 184 4.50 -3.75 36.26
C SER A 184 3.44 -4.75 35.78
N LYS A 185 2.33 -4.87 36.51
CA LYS A 185 1.29 -5.84 36.16
C LYS A 185 0.47 -5.39 34.96
N VAL A 186 0.43 -6.21 33.91
CA VAL A 186 -0.42 -6.05 32.72
C VAL A 186 -1.70 -6.86 32.88
N ILE A 187 -2.85 -6.19 32.80
CA ILE A 187 -4.17 -6.80 33.05
C ILE A 187 -4.97 -7.08 31.77
N ALA A 188 -4.60 -6.49 30.64
CA ALA A 188 -5.29 -6.66 29.37
C ALA A 188 -4.35 -6.39 28.19
N TYR A 189 -4.69 -6.95 27.02
CA TYR A 189 -3.90 -6.80 25.80
C TYR A 189 -4.77 -6.73 24.52
N SER A 190 -4.17 -6.37 23.40
CA SER A 190 -4.67 -6.66 22.04
C SER A 190 -3.48 -6.92 21.11
N THR A 191 -3.68 -7.59 19.98
CA THR A 191 -2.56 -8.00 19.10
C THR A 191 -2.57 -7.37 17.71
N ASP A 192 -3.66 -6.70 17.34
CA ASP A 192 -3.79 -6.09 16.04
C ASP A 192 -4.34 -4.65 16.12
N GLY A 193 -3.88 -3.81 15.20
CA GLY A 193 -4.20 -2.38 15.16
C GLY A 193 -5.68 -2.10 14.96
N TYR A 194 -6.41 -2.98 14.27
CA TYR A 194 -7.86 -2.83 14.11
C TYR A 194 -8.61 -3.08 15.43
N GLN A 195 -8.09 -3.89 16.35
CA GLN A 195 -8.66 -4.00 17.70
C GLN A 195 -8.42 -2.75 18.54
N PHE A 196 -7.27 -2.09 18.34
CA PHE A 196 -6.85 -0.94 19.13
C PHE A 196 -7.41 0.38 18.60
N PHE A 197 -7.06 0.73 17.37
CA PHE A 197 -7.49 1.94 16.68
C PHE A 197 -8.94 1.87 16.20
N GLY A 198 -9.42 0.69 15.81
CA GLY A 198 -10.78 0.50 15.32
C GLY A 198 -11.01 1.03 13.90
N ASN A 199 -12.02 0.46 13.23
CA ASN A 199 -12.38 0.83 11.86
C ASN A 199 -12.77 2.31 11.73
N GLN A 200 -13.35 2.92 12.76
CA GLN A 200 -13.73 4.33 12.72
C GLN A 200 -12.55 5.30 12.73
N TYR A 201 -11.34 4.87 13.09
CA TYR A 201 -10.18 5.76 13.18
C TYR A 201 -9.88 6.48 11.86
N LYS A 202 -10.07 5.80 10.71
CA LYS A 202 -9.92 6.44 9.39
C LYS A 202 -10.96 7.54 9.12
N VAL A 203 -12.04 7.58 9.90
CA VAL A 203 -13.10 8.60 9.84
C VAL A 203 -12.83 9.74 10.81
N ASP A 204 -12.73 9.44 12.11
CA ASP A 204 -12.76 10.45 13.18
C ASP A 204 -11.45 10.59 13.97
N GLN A 205 -10.46 9.72 13.70
CA GLN A 205 -9.19 9.61 14.42
C GLN A 205 -9.32 9.32 15.92
N VAL A 206 -10.46 8.81 16.36
CA VAL A 206 -10.67 8.41 17.76
C VAL A 206 -10.25 6.96 17.94
N ILE A 207 -9.49 6.70 19.00
CA ILE A 207 -9.07 5.35 19.39
C ILE A 207 -10.08 4.79 20.40
N PRO A 208 -11.04 3.93 20.01
CA PRO A 208 -12.10 3.46 20.88
C PRO A 208 -11.57 2.60 22.03
N ALA A 209 -10.50 1.82 21.81
CA ALA A 209 -9.93 0.96 22.84
C ALA A 209 -9.47 1.75 24.08
N LEU A 210 -8.99 2.98 23.88
CA LEU A 210 -8.54 3.84 24.99
C LEU A 210 -9.70 4.37 25.84
N GLN A 211 -10.93 4.33 25.33
CA GLN A 211 -12.14 4.69 26.07
C GLN A 211 -12.81 3.50 26.76
N GLN A 212 -12.35 2.27 26.51
CA GLN A 212 -12.86 1.08 27.19
C GLN A 212 -12.16 0.85 28.54
N PRO A 213 -12.85 0.33 29.58
CA PRO A 213 -12.21 0.03 30.86
C PRO A 213 -11.02 -0.92 30.73
N THR A 214 -11.13 -1.91 29.84
CA THR A 214 -10.06 -2.86 29.51
C THR A 214 -9.91 -3.04 28.02
N LEU A 215 -8.68 -3.28 27.54
CA LEU A 215 -8.46 -3.85 26.21
C LEU A 215 -9.17 -5.21 26.09
N CYS A 216 -9.49 -5.61 24.86
CA CYS A 216 -10.30 -6.80 24.58
C CYS A 216 -9.70 -8.12 25.10
N SER A 217 -8.37 -8.20 25.27
CA SER A 217 -7.64 -9.40 25.68
C SER A 217 -7.88 -10.61 24.77
N GLU A 218 -8.00 -10.33 23.47
CA GLU A 218 -8.19 -11.32 22.41
C GLU A 218 -7.02 -11.25 21.44
N LYS A 219 -6.55 -12.43 21.00
CA LYS A 219 -5.61 -12.54 19.88
C LYS A 219 -6.38 -12.42 18.57
N TYR A 220 -6.17 -11.33 17.84
CA TYR A 220 -6.62 -11.16 16.45
C TYR A 220 -5.43 -11.22 15.51
N GLN A 221 -5.52 -12.11 14.52
CA GLN A 221 -4.50 -12.30 13.49
C GLN A 221 -5.00 -11.69 12.19
N TYR A 222 -4.41 -10.57 11.80
CA TYR A 222 -4.81 -9.81 10.61
C TYR A 222 -3.60 -9.10 10.00
N GLU A 223 -3.75 -7.84 9.59
CA GLU A 223 -2.80 -7.14 8.71
C GLU A 223 -2.10 -5.95 9.35
N MET A 224 -2.32 -5.69 10.63
CA MET A 224 -1.65 -4.60 11.34
C MET A 224 -1.16 -5.10 12.69
N GLY A 225 -0.05 -5.84 12.67
CA GLY A 225 0.57 -6.37 13.89
C GLY A 225 0.86 -5.24 14.88
N TYR A 226 0.03 -5.11 15.91
CA TYR A 226 0.09 -4.03 16.89
C TYR A 226 -0.24 -4.55 18.27
N ILE A 227 0.79 -4.74 19.08
CA ILE A 227 0.61 -5.23 20.44
C ILE A 227 0.32 -4.05 21.34
N ALA A 228 -0.87 -4.05 21.96
CA ALA A 228 -1.21 -3.12 23.02
C ALA A 228 -1.24 -3.85 24.38
N LEU A 229 -0.68 -3.24 25.42
CA LEU A 229 -0.63 -3.74 26.79
C LEU A 229 -1.15 -2.68 27.75
N GLN A 230 -2.12 -3.05 28.58
CA GLN A 230 -2.70 -2.17 29.60
C GLN A 230 -2.28 -2.59 31.00
N THR A 231 -1.76 -1.65 31.78
CA THR A 231 -1.38 -1.89 33.18
C THR A 231 -2.58 -1.88 34.12
N GLU A 232 -2.40 -2.41 35.34
CA GLU A 232 -3.35 -2.12 36.41
C GLU A 232 -3.37 -0.64 36.78
N ALA A 233 -4.50 -0.18 37.32
CA ALA A 233 -4.67 1.21 37.71
C ALA A 233 -3.95 1.51 39.04
N VAL A 234 -3.25 2.64 39.08
CA VAL A 234 -2.51 3.15 40.24
C VAL A 234 -3.20 4.39 40.76
N SER A 235 -3.37 4.49 42.08
CA SER A 235 -3.91 5.69 42.73
C SER A 235 -2.79 6.43 43.47
N LEU A 236 -2.60 7.69 43.12
CA LEU A 236 -1.58 8.57 43.69
C LEU A 236 -2.24 9.74 44.40
N THR A 237 -1.73 10.06 45.59
CA THR A 237 -2.02 11.34 46.27
C THR A 237 -1.02 12.40 45.82
N ALA A 238 -1.39 13.67 45.99
CA ALA A 238 -0.54 14.80 45.59
C ALA A 238 0.91 14.67 46.13
N GLY A 239 1.89 14.71 45.22
CA GLY A 239 3.32 14.60 45.49
C GLY A 239 3.87 13.17 45.48
N GLN A 240 3.02 12.14 45.35
CA GLN A 240 3.48 10.77 45.13
C GLN A 240 3.84 10.55 43.65
N GLY A 241 4.77 9.62 43.41
CA GLY A 241 5.04 9.15 42.07
C GLY A 241 5.22 7.63 42.03
N GLU A 242 5.02 7.08 40.85
CA GLU A 242 5.14 5.65 40.55
C GLU A 242 5.93 5.47 39.25
N GLU A 243 6.76 4.43 39.21
CA GLU A 243 7.49 4.02 38.01
C GLU A 243 6.82 2.79 37.38
N THR A 244 6.69 2.79 36.06
CA THR A 244 6.29 1.62 35.27
C THR A 244 7.27 1.41 34.14
N VAL A 245 7.67 0.17 33.88
CA VAL A 245 8.64 -0.14 32.82
C VAL A 245 8.03 -1.10 31.81
N PHE A 246 7.96 -0.71 30.55
CA PHE A 246 7.67 -1.60 29.42
C PHE A 246 8.96 -2.09 28.78
N TYR A 247 8.95 -3.27 28.19
CA TYR A 247 10.11 -3.84 27.50
C TYR A 247 9.74 -4.53 26.19
N GLY A 248 10.72 -4.60 25.28
CA GLY A 248 10.71 -5.54 24.17
C GLY A 248 12.02 -6.31 24.09
N LYS A 249 11.94 -7.64 24.18
CA LYS A 249 13.08 -8.56 24.10
C LYS A 249 13.08 -9.28 22.76
N LEU A 250 14.10 -9.04 21.94
CA LEU A 250 14.27 -9.65 20.62
C LEU A 250 15.14 -10.91 20.68
N GLU A 251 14.75 -11.91 19.90
CA GLU A 251 15.52 -13.10 19.55
C GLU A 251 15.61 -13.17 18.02
N MET A 252 16.82 -13.11 17.47
CA MET A 252 17.04 -13.05 16.01
C MET A 252 16.60 -14.31 15.26
N ASP A 253 16.56 -15.46 15.96
CA ASP A 253 16.07 -16.73 15.43
C ASP A 253 15.40 -17.59 16.50
N CYS A 254 14.16 -17.99 16.23
CA CYS A 254 13.38 -18.95 16.98
C CYS A 254 12.98 -20.10 16.02
N PRO A 255 13.84 -21.11 15.80
CA PRO A 255 13.65 -22.09 14.73
C PRO A 255 12.49 -23.06 14.98
N LYS A 256 11.93 -23.09 16.20
CA LYS A 256 10.77 -23.92 16.52
C LYS A 256 9.50 -23.21 16.05
N SER A 257 8.63 -23.94 15.38
CA SER A 257 7.37 -23.42 14.82
C SER A 257 6.36 -22.89 15.86
N ASN A 258 6.54 -23.18 17.15
CA ASN A 258 5.65 -22.72 18.21
C ASN A 258 6.46 -22.14 19.38
N VAL A 259 6.12 -20.93 19.81
CA VAL A 259 6.60 -20.35 21.07
C VAL A 259 5.79 -20.99 22.19
N LYS A 260 6.44 -21.79 23.04
CA LYS A 260 5.76 -22.55 24.12
C LYS A 260 5.83 -21.90 25.49
N GLN A 261 6.74 -20.95 25.67
CA GLN A 261 6.97 -20.25 26.92
C GLN A 261 7.52 -18.87 26.64
N ALA A 262 7.14 -17.92 27.49
CA ALA A 262 7.78 -16.61 27.56
C ALA A 262 9.21 -16.73 28.12
N ASN A 263 10.05 -15.77 27.73
CA ASN A 263 11.29 -15.44 28.38
C ASN A 263 11.08 -15.01 29.84
N SER A 264 12.06 -15.35 30.68
CA SER A 264 12.09 -14.98 32.10
C SER A 264 12.11 -13.47 32.29
N VAL A 265 11.09 -12.95 33.00
CA VAL A 265 10.99 -11.53 33.37
C VAL A 265 12.15 -11.12 34.28
N ASP A 266 12.59 -11.98 35.21
CA ASP A 266 13.76 -11.70 36.07
C ASP A 266 15.04 -11.39 35.27
N ALA A 267 15.28 -12.15 34.20
CA ALA A 267 16.44 -11.91 33.33
C ALA A 267 16.33 -10.55 32.62
N ILE A 268 15.12 -10.15 32.23
CA ILE A 268 14.81 -8.88 31.58
C ILE A 268 14.97 -7.72 32.59
N THR A 269 14.43 -7.86 33.80
CA THR A 269 14.61 -6.89 34.90
C THR A 269 16.08 -6.65 35.23
N ASN A 270 16.91 -7.70 35.20
CA ASN A 270 18.35 -7.57 35.44
C ASN A 270 19.10 -6.83 34.33
N ALA A 271 18.54 -6.76 33.11
CA ALA A 271 19.11 -6.03 31.98
C ALA A 271 18.72 -4.55 31.94
N LEU A 272 17.77 -4.11 32.77
CA LEU A 272 17.36 -2.70 32.85
C LEU A 272 18.54 -1.81 33.27
N PRO A 273 18.92 -0.78 32.46
CA PRO A 273 19.98 0.12 32.83
C PRO A 273 19.66 0.90 34.12
N LYS A 274 20.61 0.94 35.07
CA LYS A 274 20.45 1.64 36.36
C LYS A 274 21.38 2.85 36.42
N GLY A 275 20.83 4.01 36.77
CA GLY A 275 21.61 5.24 36.92
C GLY A 275 20.75 6.49 36.90
N GLN A 276 21.37 7.64 37.18
CA GLN A 276 20.79 8.95 36.89
C GLN A 276 21.36 9.48 35.59
N TRP A 277 20.51 10.11 34.78
CA TRP A 277 20.85 10.60 33.45
C TRP A 277 20.65 12.10 33.40
N GLU A 278 21.61 12.79 32.79
CA GLU A 278 21.58 14.24 32.65
C GLU A 278 21.10 14.60 31.25
N VAL A 279 20.34 15.69 31.14
CA VAL A 279 19.93 16.24 29.84
C VAL A 279 21.16 16.78 29.12
N VAL A 280 21.47 16.18 27.97
CA VAL A 280 22.61 16.58 27.12
C VAL A 280 22.15 17.60 26.08
N ARG A 281 20.95 17.41 25.53
CA ARG A 281 20.38 18.27 24.49
C ARG A 281 18.86 18.33 24.61
N GLN A 282 18.31 19.53 24.66
CA GLN A 282 16.88 19.75 24.45
C GLN A 282 16.59 19.80 22.96
N VAL A 283 15.50 19.18 22.51
CA VAL A 283 15.04 19.27 21.12
C VAL A 283 13.97 20.35 21.01
N GLU A 284 14.13 21.24 20.03
CA GLU A 284 13.17 22.30 19.75
C GLU A 284 11.99 21.78 18.95
N LEU A 285 10.81 22.35 19.18
CA LEU A 285 9.61 22.06 18.40
C LEU A 285 9.75 22.65 16.99
N PHE A 286 9.36 21.87 15.99
CA PHE A 286 9.26 22.38 14.62
C PHE A 286 7.92 23.08 14.42
N ASP A 287 7.99 24.39 14.19
CA ASP A 287 6.82 25.21 13.87
C ASP A 287 6.55 25.17 12.36
N HIS A 288 5.94 24.07 11.91
CA HIS A 288 5.49 23.93 10.53
C HIS A 288 4.16 23.16 10.48
N GLN A 289 3.24 23.60 9.63
CA GLN A 289 1.88 23.04 9.48
C GLN A 289 1.83 21.55 9.13
N LEU A 290 2.89 20.99 8.53
CA LEU A 290 2.99 19.54 8.32
C LEU A 290 3.05 18.80 9.66
N PHE A 291 3.54 19.39 10.74
CA PHE A 291 3.50 18.71 12.05
C PHE A 291 2.12 18.79 12.72
N ASN A 292 1.07 19.24 12.02
CA ASN A 292 -0.30 19.20 12.49
C ASN A 292 -1.05 17.98 11.94
N ASP A 293 -1.75 17.25 12.83
CA ASP A 293 -2.51 16.05 12.49
C ASP A 293 -4.03 16.30 12.33
N ASP A 294 -4.47 17.56 12.48
CA ASP A 294 -5.87 17.96 12.36
C ASP A 294 -6.47 17.57 11.01
N ILE A 295 -7.71 17.06 11.03
CA ILE A 295 -8.48 16.76 9.83
C ILE A 295 -9.85 17.44 9.81
N ILE A 296 -10.35 17.62 8.60
CA ILE A 296 -11.72 18.01 8.29
C ILE A 296 -12.47 16.76 7.85
N VAL A 297 -13.52 16.44 8.59
CA VAL A 297 -14.48 15.37 8.28
C VAL A 297 -15.73 16.02 7.68
N GLY A 298 -16.15 15.55 6.52
CA GLY A 298 -17.38 16.00 5.87
C GLY A 298 -18.60 15.69 6.74
N LYS A 299 -19.51 16.66 6.92
CA LYS A 299 -20.77 16.42 7.65
C LYS A 299 -21.67 15.46 6.85
N PRO A 300 -22.48 14.60 7.48
CA PRO A 300 -23.43 13.76 6.75
C PRO A 300 -24.33 14.57 5.79
N LEU A 301 -24.51 14.04 4.57
CA LEU A 301 -25.46 14.61 3.61
C LEU A 301 -26.89 14.29 4.03
N THR A 302 -27.79 15.23 3.80
CA THR A 302 -29.24 15.01 3.90
C THR A 302 -29.75 14.24 2.68
N THR A 303 -30.91 13.61 2.79
CA THR A 303 -31.56 12.93 1.66
C THR A 303 -31.76 13.85 0.45
N ALA A 304 -32.05 15.14 0.68
CA ALA A 304 -32.20 16.12 -0.38
C ALA A 304 -30.87 16.41 -1.10
N GLU A 305 -29.79 16.60 -0.34
CA GLU A 305 -28.44 16.81 -0.90
C GLU A 305 -27.96 15.57 -1.66
N ILE A 306 -28.19 14.36 -1.14
CA ILE A 306 -27.88 13.10 -1.85
C ILE A 306 -28.64 13.03 -3.19
N THR A 307 -29.90 13.44 -3.19
CA THR A 307 -30.73 13.45 -4.41
C THR A 307 -30.23 14.49 -5.41
N GLU A 308 -29.86 15.68 -4.95
CA GLU A 308 -29.31 16.76 -5.78
C GLU A 308 -27.98 16.35 -6.43
N PHE A 309 -27.08 15.70 -5.69
CA PHE A 309 -25.79 15.27 -6.23
C PHE A 309 -25.87 14.00 -7.09
N PHE A 310 -26.79 13.06 -6.79
CA PHE A 310 -26.69 11.69 -7.29
C PHE A 310 -28.01 11.06 -7.80
N CYS A 311 -29.02 11.84 -8.18
CA CYS A 311 -30.29 11.28 -8.68
C CYS A 311 -30.91 11.97 -9.90
N GLU A 312 -30.38 13.09 -10.37
CA GLU A 312 -30.92 13.78 -11.55
C GLU A 312 -29.86 13.76 -12.66
N PRO A 313 -30.11 13.12 -13.82
CA PRO A 313 -31.39 12.59 -14.30
C PRO A 313 -31.62 11.07 -14.09
N SER A 314 -30.80 10.34 -13.30
CA SER A 314 -30.87 8.88 -13.17
C SER A 314 -31.22 8.39 -11.76
N GLU A 315 -32.11 7.40 -11.63
CA GLU A 315 -32.45 6.76 -10.36
C GLU A 315 -31.25 6.04 -9.71
N ARG A 316 -31.18 6.03 -8.37
CA ARG A 316 -30.23 5.20 -7.62
C ARG A 316 -30.60 3.72 -7.75
N ARG A 317 -29.58 2.89 -7.88
CA ARG A 317 -29.66 1.44 -8.07
C ARG A 317 -28.87 0.73 -6.98
N PHE A 318 -29.33 -0.46 -6.59
CA PHE A 318 -28.67 -1.35 -5.64
C PHE A 318 -28.27 -0.68 -4.30
N GLU A 319 -29.19 0.10 -3.72
CA GLU A 319 -28.96 0.76 -2.44
C GLU A 319 -28.61 -0.26 -1.33
N GLU A 320 -27.41 -0.12 -0.77
CA GLU A 320 -26.98 -0.84 0.41
C GLU A 320 -27.40 -0.05 1.65
N ASN A 321 -28.13 -0.70 2.54
CA ASN A 321 -28.63 -0.10 3.77
C ASN A 321 -28.27 -0.97 4.97
N ARG A 322 -27.88 -0.35 6.09
CA ARG A 322 -27.70 -1.00 7.39
C ARG A 322 -28.48 -0.24 8.45
N GLU A 323 -29.35 -0.92 9.17
CA GLU A 323 -30.17 -0.32 10.25
C GLU A 323 -30.96 0.95 9.80
N GLN A 324 -31.39 0.99 8.53
CA GLN A 324 -32.06 2.12 7.85
C GLN A 324 -31.16 3.30 7.43
N GLU A 325 -29.84 3.19 7.63
CA GLU A 325 -28.85 4.13 7.10
C GLU A 325 -28.37 3.67 5.72
N LEU A 326 -28.41 4.57 4.75
CA LEU A 326 -27.88 4.35 3.41
C LEU A 326 -26.35 4.36 3.47
N LEU A 327 -25.72 3.31 2.94
CA LEU A 327 -24.27 3.11 2.97
C LEU A 327 -23.63 3.35 1.60
N SER A 328 -24.23 2.80 0.55
CA SER A 328 -23.73 2.94 -0.81
C SER A 328 -24.80 2.67 -1.85
N PHE A 329 -24.57 3.07 -3.10
CA PHE A 329 -25.46 2.80 -4.21
C PHE A 329 -24.76 3.04 -5.55
N PHE A 330 -25.33 2.49 -6.63
CA PHE A 330 -24.97 2.82 -8.00
C PHE A 330 -25.91 3.90 -8.54
N TYR A 331 -25.44 4.70 -9.50
CA TYR A 331 -26.29 5.63 -10.25
C TYR A 331 -25.65 5.96 -11.60
N GLY A 332 -26.39 6.65 -12.48
CA GLY A 332 -25.90 7.00 -13.81
C GLY A 332 -25.44 5.79 -14.63
N GLU A 333 -24.48 6.04 -15.53
CA GLU A 333 -23.73 5.02 -16.23
C GLU A 333 -22.65 4.51 -15.29
N ASN A 334 -22.85 3.32 -14.69
CA ASN A 334 -21.90 2.57 -13.84
C ASN A 334 -21.26 3.25 -12.61
N HIS A 335 -21.61 4.49 -12.26
CA HIS A 335 -21.00 5.15 -11.09
C HIS A 335 -21.37 4.48 -9.79
N TYR A 336 -20.43 4.48 -8.85
CA TYR A 336 -20.62 3.94 -7.51
C TYR A 336 -20.35 5.01 -6.45
N VAL A 337 -21.27 5.14 -5.49
CA VAL A 337 -21.17 6.12 -4.39
C VAL A 337 -21.09 5.39 -3.06
N THR A 338 -20.04 5.69 -2.30
CA THR A 338 -19.86 5.29 -0.90
C THR A 338 -20.14 6.49 0.00
N LEU A 339 -21.06 6.33 0.95
CA LEU A 339 -21.30 7.32 2.00
C LEU A 339 -20.40 7.06 3.21
N GLN A 340 -20.09 8.12 3.95
CA GLN A 340 -19.20 8.09 5.11
C GLN A 340 -19.49 6.96 6.10
N GLU A 341 -20.77 6.65 6.33
CA GLU A 341 -21.17 5.65 7.31
C GLU A 341 -20.65 4.25 6.96
N LYS A 342 -20.57 3.92 5.66
CA LYS A 342 -20.06 2.62 5.21
C LYS A 342 -18.65 2.35 5.73
N GLU A 343 -17.77 3.35 5.71
CA GLU A 343 -16.36 3.21 6.09
C GLU A 343 -16.15 2.84 7.56
N LYS A 344 -17.09 3.17 8.44
CA LYS A 344 -17.02 2.78 9.86
C LYS A 344 -17.17 1.27 10.04
N HIS A 345 -17.78 0.59 9.06
CA HIS A 345 -18.07 -0.85 9.09
C HIS A 345 -17.07 -1.69 8.31
N LEU A 346 -16.23 -1.08 7.47
CA LEU A 346 -15.22 -1.78 6.69
C LEU A 346 -13.88 -1.83 7.43
N GLU A 347 -13.17 -2.95 7.38
CA GLU A 347 -11.77 -3.02 7.83
C GLU A 347 -10.88 -2.33 6.78
N ARG A 348 -10.88 -2.87 5.55
CA ARG A 348 -10.23 -2.25 4.38
C ARG A 348 -10.91 -0.95 3.97
N ALA A 349 -10.13 0.01 3.51
CA ALA A 349 -10.65 1.29 3.10
C ALA A 349 -11.10 1.28 1.65
N THR A 350 -12.18 2.00 1.34
CA THR A 350 -12.57 2.21 -0.07
C THR A 350 -11.48 2.98 -0.80
N GLY A 351 -10.99 2.41 -1.90
CA GLY A 351 -10.02 3.01 -2.81
C GLY A 351 -10.38 2.78 -4.26
N HIS A 352 -9.66 3.43 -5.16
CA HIS A 352 -9.84 3.31 -6.61
C HIS A 352 -8.52 3.56 -7.33
N VAL A 353 -8.30 2.93 -8.48
CA VAL A 353 -7.14 3.15 -9.34
C VAL A 353 -7.64 3.78 -10.62
N ILE A 354 -7.03 4.87 -11.07
CA ILE A 354 -7.30 5.46 -12.38
C ILE A 354 -6.07 5.28 -13.26
N ALA A 355 -6.30 5.02 -14.54
CA ALA A 355 -5.24 4.92 -15.55
C ALA A 355 -5.62 5.74 -16.78
N SER A 356 -4.62 6.37 -17.40
CA SER A 356 -4.75 7.22 -18.58
C SER A 356 -4.13 6.56 -19.82
N GLY A 357 -4.00 7.28 -20.94
CA GLY A 357 -3.12 6.86 -22.02
C GLY A 357 -3.61 5.64 -22.80
N ASN A 358 -4.92 5.49 -23.02
CA ASN A 358 -5.54 4.33 -23.63
C ASN A 358 -4.99 3.00 -23.05
N ASN A 359 -5.24 2.78 -21.75
CA ASN A 359 -4.75 1.65 -20.96
C ASN A 359 -5.18 0.24 -21.46
N GLN A 360 -5.80 0.15 -22.63
CA GLN A 360 -6.02 -1.09 -23.37
C GLN A 360 -4.78 -1.57 -24.11
N ASP A 361 -3.75 -0.73 -24.23
CA ASP A 361 -2.46 -1.04 -24.86
C ASP A 361 -1.32 -0.75 -23.86
N CYS A 362 -0.73 -1.81 -23.29
CA CYS A 362 0.30 -1.69 -22.28
C CYS A 362 1.66 -1.16 -22.81
N GLN A 363 1.82 -1.02 -24.13
CA GLN A 363 3.04 -0.46 -24.73
C GLN A 363 3.10 1.07 -24.62
N GLN A 364 1.95 1.72 -24.47
CA GLN A 364 1.84 3.17 -24.37
C GLN A 364 2.44 3.69 -23.05
N ALA A 365 2.79 4.96 -23.04
CA ALA A 365 3.10 5.64 -21.79
C ALA A 365 1.77 5.81 -21.03
N ILE A 366 1.56 5.01 -20.00
CA ILE A 366 0.35 5.07 -19.17
C ILE A 366 0.69 5.80 -17.88
N MET A 367 -0.06 6.87 -17.58
CA MET A 367 -0.05 7.45 -16.24
C MET A 367 -1.16 6.83 -15.39
N SER A 368 -0.83 6.40 -14.18
CA SER A 368 -1.77 5.78 -13.23
C SER A 368 -1.71 6.49 -11.89
N SER A 369 -2.81 6.50 -11.13
CA SER A 369 -2.82 6.92 -9.73
C SER A 369 -3.85 6.16 -8.90
N THR A 370 -3.55 6.00 -7.62
CA THR A 370 -4.40 5.35 -6.62
C THR A 370 -5.02 6.39 -5.69
N HIS A 371 -6.33 6.31 -5.51
CA HIS A 371 -7.16 7.17 -4.68
C HIS A 371 -7.64 6.40 -3.44
N HIS A 372 -7.76 7.09 -2.30
CA HIS A 372 -8.45 6.55 -1.13
C HIS A 372 -9.48 7.54 -0.60
N ILE A 373 -10.60 7.00 -0.14
CA ILE A 373 -11.77 7.76 0.31
C ILE A 373 -11.42 8.81 1.38
N PHE A 374 -10.50 8.50 2.30
CA PHE A 374 -10.13 9.36 3.44
C PHE A 374 -9.16 10.50 3.08
N GLY A 375 -9.34 11.09 1.90
CA GLY A 375 -8.62 12.30 1.47
C GLY A 375 -7.19 12.03 1.00
N ILE A 376 -6.93 10.88 0.35
CA ILE A 376 -5.75 10.71 -0.51
C ILE A 376 -6.22 10.89 -1.95
N PHE A 377 -5.91 12.05 -2.53
CA PHE A 377 -6.45 12.44 -3.83
C PHE A 377 -5.67 11.88 -5.01
N ASN A 378 -4.37 11.67 -4.84
CA ASN A 378 -3.49 10.95 -5.76
C ASN A 378 -2.36 10.30 -4.94
N SER A 379 -2.14 9.00 -5.06
CA SER A 379 -0.99 8.28 -4.52
C SER A 379 -0.48 7.29 -5.55
N GLN A 380 0.74 6.78 -5.39
CA GLN A 380 1.36 5.90 -6.40
C GLN A 380 1.21 6.45 -7.82
N LEU A 381 1.40 7.77 -8.00
CA LEU A 381 1.25 8.37 -9.32
C LEU A 381 2.46 7.98 -10.16
N THR A 382 2.26 7.20 -11.21
CA THR A 382 3.33 6.59 -12.01
C THR A 382 3.22 6.94 -13.48
N LEU A 383 4.32 6.86 -14.23
CA LEU A 383 4.34 6.98 -15.70
C LEU A 383 5.08 5.78 -16.30
N GLY A 384 4.33 4.81 -16.81
CA GLY A 384 4.83 3.48 -17.16
C GLY A 384 4.94 2.59 -15.93
N ASN A 385 6.14 2.09 -15.63
CA ASN A 385 6.38 1.13 -14.55
C ASN A 385 5.81 1.60 -13.19
N THR A 386 4.94 0.79 -12.57
CA THR A 386 4.21 1.18 -11.34
C THR A 386 5.04 1.09 -10.06
N SER A 387 6.23 0.51 -10.14
CA SER A 387 7.19 0.39 -9.03
C SER A 387 8.24 1.49 -9.08
N PHE A 388 8.97 1.62 -10.21
CA PHE A 388 10.12 2.53 -10.30
C PHE A 388 9.77 3.92 -10.82
N ASN A 389 8.95 4.04 -11.86
CA ASN A 389 8.63 5.32 -12.48
C ASN A 389 7.51 6.03 -11.71
N LYS A 390 7.78 6.40 -10.46
CA LYS A 390 6.79 6.87 -9.49
C LYS A 390 7.10 8.30 -9.02
N LEU A 391 6.12 9.19 -9.14
CA LEU A 391 6.16 10.57 -8.66
C LEU A 391 5.68 10.71 -7.21
N LEU A 392 4.60 10.01 -6.84
CA LEU A 392 3.97 10.12 -5.53
C LEU A 392 4.05 8.81 -4.76
N GLY A 393 4.34 8.88 -3.46
CA GLY A 393 4.41 7.73 -2.56
C GLY A 393 3.11 6.92 -2.46
N VAL A 394 3.23 5.68 -1.95
CA VAL A 394 2.11 4.73 -1.83
C VAL A 394 1.38 4.89 -0.50
N ASN A 395 0.09 4.53 -0.45
CA ASN A 395 -0.64 4.41 0.81
C ASN A 395 -0.27 3.11 1.54
N ARG A 396 0.49 3.22 2.63
CA ARG A 396 0.96 2.08 3.44
C ARG A 396 0.03 1.71 4.59
N ASN A 397 -0.98 2.54 4.90
CA ASN A 397 -1.80 2.36 6.09
C ASN A 397 -3.30 2.59 5.78
N SER A 398 -4.09 1.52 5.88
CA SER A 398 -5.54 1.52 5.62
C SER A 398 -6.37 2.29 6.67
N LEU A 399 -5.78 2.61 7.83
CA LEU A 399 -6.41 3.43 8.87
C LEU A 399 -6.07 4.92 8.72
N ASN A 400 -5.38 5.32 7.64
CA ASN A 400 -5.02 6.70 7.34
C ASN A 400 -4.19 7.36 8.46
N GLN A 401 -3.37 6.62 9.21
CA GLN A 401 -2.60 7.18 10.33
C GLN A 401 -1.56 8.22 9.89
N PHE A 402 -0.97 8.05 8.70
CA PHE A 402 -0.06 9.03 8.12
C PHE A 402 -0.78 10.02 7.20
N LYS A 403 -0.73 11.31 7.54
CA LYS A 403 -1.54 12.37 6.90
C LYS A 403 -0.88 13.05 5.71
N HIS A 404 0.36 12.67 5.36
CA HIS A 404 1.13 13.32 4.29
C HIS A 404 1.27 12.50 3.02
N THR A 405 0.77 11.27 3.03
CA THR A 405 0.97 10.36 1.90
C THR A 405 0.35 10.87 0.61
N GLY A 406 1.11 10.77 -0.48
CA GLY A 406 0.67 11.13 -1.83
C GLY A 406 0.32 12.63 -1.94
N GLN A 407 -0.86 12.92 -2.49
CA GLN A 407 -1.41 14.26 -2.63
C GLN A 407 -2.53 14.50 -1.61
N ARG A 408 -2.39 15.57 -0.83
CA ARG A 408 -3.36 15.99 0.20
C ARG A 408 -3.73 17.46 0.03
N ILE A 409 -4.95 17.79 0.45
CA ILE A 409 -5.46 19.17 0.45
C ILE A 409 -5.68 19.59 1.91
N TRP A 410 -5.16 20.76 2.25
CA TRP A 410 -5.25 21.38 3.57
C TRP A 410 -6.03 22.66 3.47
N VAL A 411 -6.97 22.87 4.38
CA VAL A 411 -7.78 24.10 4.46
C VAL A 411 -7.45 24.80 5.77
N LYS A 412 -7.17 26.10 5.69
CA LYS A 412 -6.89 26.91 6.87
C LYS A 412 -8.14 27.08 7.73
N GLN A 413 -8.01 26.76 9.01
CA GLN A 413 -8.98 27.01 10.09
C GLN A 413 -8.40 28.05 11.07
N GLU A 414 -9.19 28.45 12.07
CA GLU A 414 -8.72 29.31 13.17
C GLU A 414 -7.56 28.66 13.96
N SER A 415 -7.56 27.34 14.11
CA SER A 415 -6.54 26.56 14.83
C SER A 415 -5.26 26.28 14.03
N GLY A 416 -5.27 26.54 12.71
CA GLY A 416 -4.19 26.17 11.80
C GLY A 416 -4.72 25.48 10.55
N TYR A 417 -3.83 24.87 9.77
CA TYR A 417 -4.24 24.06 8.62
C TYR A 417 -4.69 22.67 9.06
N ALA A 418 -5.80 22.19 8.50
CA ALA A 418 -6.31 20.84 8.69
C ALA A 418 -6.49 20.15 7.34
N ALA A 419 -6.10 18.87 7.23
CA ALA A 419 -6.21 18.11 6.00
C ALA A 419 -7.67 17.69 5.76
N LEU A 420 -8.11 17.69 4.50
CA LEU A 420 -9.34 17.01 4.13
C LEU A 420 -9.18 15.51 4.38
N GLY A 421 -9.99 14.96 5.28
CA GLY A 421 -10.00 13.55 5.68
C GLY A 421 -11.17 12.80 5.05
N MET A 422 -12.02 12.19 5.87
CA MET A 422 -13.18 11.45 5.39
C MET A 422 -14.27 12.40 4.82
N PRO A 423 -14.70 12.23 3.54
CA PRO A 423 -15.74 13.06 2.94
C PRO A 423 -17.13 12.69 3.47
N SER A 424 -18.13 13.46 3.05
CA SER A 424 -19.54 13.15 3.26
C SER A 424 -20.01 12.03 2.31
N ALA A 425 -19.53 12.08 1.06
CA ALA A 425 -19.74 11.05 0.05
C ALA A 425 -18.51 10.95 -0.86
N TYR A 426 -18.26 9.76 -1.38
CA TYR A 426 -17.19 9.45 -2.31
C TYR A 426 -17.77 8.72 -3.50
N GLU A 427 -17.61 9.31 -4.68
CA GLU A 427 -18.08 8.78 -5.93
C GLU A 427 -16.91 8.31 -6.77
N VAL A 428 -17.07 7.17 -7.44
CA VAL A 428 -16.12 6.66 -8.41
C VAL A 428 -16.82 6.31 -9.71
N GLY A 429 -16.15 6.60 -10.82
CA GLY A 429 -16.45 6.06 -12.13
C GLY A 429 -15.23 5.33 -12.69
N LEU A 430 -15.18 5.09 -14.00
CA LEU A 430 -14.13 4.26 -14.61
C LEU A 430 -12.74 4.92 -14.66
N ASN A 431 -12.70 6.25 -14.66
CA ASN A 431 -11.47 7.03 -14.82
C ASN A 431 -11.38 8.19 -13.82
N PHE A 432 -12.19 8.19 -12.77
CA PHE A 432 -12.22 9.29 -11.82
C PHE A 432 -12.71 8.88 -10.43
N SER A 433 -12.33 9.72 -9.47
CA SER A 433 -12.93 9.77 -8.15
C SER A 433 -13.35 11.20 -7.81
N ARG A 434 -14.49 11.35 -7.14
CA ARG A 434 -15.00 12.63 -6.63
C ARG A 434 -15.32 12.54 -5.13
N TRP A 435 -14.72 13.42 -4.34
CA TRP A 435 -14.98 13.57 -2.91
C TRP A 435 -15.88 14.78 -2.68
N VAL A 436 -16.99 14.57 -1.98
CA VAL A 436 -17.95 15.61 -1.61
C VAL A 436 -17.84 15.87 -0.12
N TYR A 437 -17.33 17.04 0.27
CA TYR A 437 -17.25 17.47 1.67
C TYR A 437 -18.32 18.51 1.95
N LYS A 438 -19.33 18.16 2.74
CA LYS A 438 -20.22 19.16 3.33
C LYS A 438 -19.47 19.91 4.42
N TYR A 439 -19.14 21.16 4.14
CA TYR A 439 -18.25 21.99 4.94
C TYR A 439 -18.89 23.36 5.19
N GLN A 440 -18.90 23.79 6.45
CA GLN A 440 -19.65 24.98 6.88
C GLN A 440 -21.11 24.95 6.39
N ASN A 441 -21.50 25.90 5.53
CA ASN A 441 -22.84 26.03 4.92
C ASN A 441 -22.87 25.66 3.43
N GLY A 442 -21.78 25.10 2.89
CA GLY A 442 -21.66 24.71 1.48
C GLY A 442 -20.86 23.42 1.33
N PHE A 443 -20.15 23.32 0.21
CA PHE A 443 -19.41 22.12 -0.17
C PHE A 443 -18.02 22.46 -0.71
N ILE A 444 -17.08 21.56 -0.43
CA ILE A 444 -15.82 21.44 -1.16
C ILE A 444 -15.94 20.17 -1.99
N LEU A 445 -15.78 20.29 -3.30
CA LEU A 445 -15.79 19.18 -4.24
C LEU A 445 -14.35 18.99 -4.73
N VAL A 446 -13.87 17.76 -4.70
CA VAL A 446 -12.55 17.42 -5.22
C VAL A 446 -12.74 16.31 -6.23
N THR A 447 -12.24 16.46 -7.45
CA THR A 447 -12.35 15.44 -8.51
C THR A 447 -10.97 15.15 -9.07
N SER A 448 -10.50 13.90 -8.97
CA SER A 448 -9.26 13.45 -9.60
C SER A 448 -9.61 12.49 -10.73
N PHE A 449 -9.12 12.73 -11.94
CA PHE A 449 -9.48 11.97 -13.13
C PHE A 449 -8.35 11.85 -14.16
N SER A 450 -8.35 10.77 -14.92
CA SER A 450 -7.38 10.52 -15.99
C SER A 450 -7.93 10.88 -17.37
N SER A 451 -7.04 11.29 -18.27
CA SER A 451 -7.37 11.39 -19.69
C SER A 451 -7.59 10.00 -20.30
N ALA A 452 -8.50 9.91 -21.27
CA ALA A 452 -8.74 8.69 -22.02
C ALA A 452 -7.57 8.32 -22.96
N GLU A 453 -6.82 9.30 -23.47
CA GLU A 453 -5.82 9.10 -24.54
C GLU A 453 -4.41 9.57 -24.17
N GLU A 454 -4.27 10.67 -23.42
CA GLU A 454 -2.95 11.23 -23.09
C GLU A 454 -2.48 10.72 -21.70
N PRO A 455 -1.16 10.58 -21.43
CA PRO A 455 -0.66 10.23 -20.10
C PRO A 455 -0.75 11.39 -19.10
N VAL A 456 -1.99 11.78 -18.78
CA VAL A 456 -2.31 12.95 -17.95
C VAL A 456 -3.36 12.58 -16.92
N VAL A 457 -3.14 13.04 -15.69
CA VAL A 457 -4.10 13.02 -14.58
C VAL A 457 -4.33 14.46 -14.13
N GLN A 458 -5.58 14.83 -13.85
CA GLN A 458 -5.92 16.16 -13.34
C GLN A 458 -6.71 16.06 -12.05
N LEU A 459 -6.35 16.92 -11.10
CA LEU A 459 -7.12 17.18 -9.88
C LEU A 459 -7.81 18.54 -10.02
N ASP A 460 -9.13 18.57 -9.88
CA ASP A 460 -9.94 19.77 -9.77
C ASP A 460 -10.48 19.91 -8.34
N ILE A 461 -10.44 21.14 -7.81
CA ILE A 461 -10.93 21.51 -6.48
C ILE A 461 -11.91 22.65 -6.67
N GLU A 462 -13.16 22.47 -6.25
CA GLU A 462 -14.23 23.43 -6.41
C GLU A 462 -14.94 23.71 -5.09
N THR A 463 -15.54 24.89 -4.98
CA THR A 463 -16.41 25.25 -3.86
C THR A 463 -17.81 25.59 -4.35
N GLN A 464 -18.83 25.07 -3.67
CA GLN A 464 -20.24 25.35 -3.97
C GLN A 464 -20.96 25.88 -2.73
N GLY A 465 -21.57 27.06 -2.83
CA GLY A 465 -22.38 27.63 -1.75
C GLY A 465 -21.59 28.13 -0.53
N LEU A 466 -20.27 28.30 -0.65
CA LEU A 466 -19.45 28.97 0.37
C LEU A 466 -19.43 30.48 0.12
N GLU A 467 -19.60 31.27 1.18
CA GLU A 467 -19.62 32.74 1.09
C GLU A 467 -18.21 33.36 1.07
N GLU A 468 -17.26 32.68 1.71
CA GLU A 468 -15.88 33.13 1.84
C GLU A 468 -14.94 32.22 1.06
N ALA A 469 -13.90 32.82 0.49
CA ALA A 469 -12.86 32.06 -0.19
C ALA A 469 -11.96 31.35 0.82
N LEU A 470 -11.54 30.13 0.49
CA LEU A 470 -10.74 29.29 1.37
C LEU A 470 -9.24 29.48 1.11
N ASP A 471 -8.45 29.73 2.15
CA ASP A 471 -7.00 29.57 2.05
C ASP A 471 -6.68 28.07 2.03
N ILE A 472 -6.12 27.58 0.92
CA ILE A 472 -5.84 26.16 0.72
C ILE A 472 -4.36 25.91 0.43
N GLN A 473 -3.92 24.69 0.72
CA GLN A 473 -2.64 24.18 0.28
C GLN A 473 -2.76 22.74 -0.21
N VAL A 474 -2.02 22.40 -1.25
CA VAL A 474 -1.97 21.06 -1.84
C VAL A 474 -0.55 20.54 -1.69
N SER A 475 -0.37 19.51 -0.87
CA SER A 475 0.92 18.87 -0.64
C SER A 475 1.10 17.68 -1.58
N HIS A 476 2.30 17.51 -2.12
CA HIS A 476 2.69 16.39 -2.97
C HIS A 476 3.91 15.71 -2.34
N GLN A 477 3.76 14.51 -1.78
CA GLN A 477 4.88 13.71 -1.29
C GLN A 477 5.64 13.12 -2.47
N LEU A 478 6.82 13.68 -2.75
CA LEU A 478 7.58 13.33 -3.93
C LEU A 478 8.44 12.09 -3.69
N VAL A 479 8.43 11.23 -4.70
CA VAL A 479 9.29 10.05 -4.85
C VAL A 479 9.87 10.10 -6.27
N PHE A 480 10.99 9.40 -6.48
CA PHE A 480 11.54 9.13 -7.82
C PHE A 480 12.27 7.79 -7.81
N GLY A 481 11.53 6.69 -7.68
CA GLY A 481 12.10 5.38 -7.38
C GLY A 481 11.06 4.46 -6.75
N ASN A 482 11.51 3.32 -6.22
CA ASN A 482 10.60 2.33 -5.66
C ASN A 482 9.99 2.79 -4.33
N ASN A 483 10.83 3.27 -3.39
CA ASN A 483 10.38 3.78 -2.09
C ASN A 483 10.88 5.20 -1.79
N GLU A 484 10.31 5.78 -0.75
CA GLU A 484 10.68 7.07 -0.21
C GLU A 484 12.15 7.10 0.24
N ASN A 485 12.86 8.19 -0.06
CA ASN A 485 14.27 8.42 0.30
C ASN A 485 15.29 7.42 -0.31
N GLU A 486 14.93 6.66 -1.34
CA GLU A 486 15.88 5.80 -2.08
C GLU A 486 16.70 6.57 -3.13
N SER A 487 16.18 7.71 -3.58
CA SER A 487 16.80 8.55 -4.62
C SER A 487 16.80 10.02 -4.24
N GLU A 488 17.69 10.77 -4.87
CA GLU A 488 17.68 12.23 -4.79
C GLU A 488 16.64 12.78 -5.76
N VAL A 489 15.66 13.54 -5.26
CA VAL A 489 14.61 14.16 -6.05
C VAL A 489 14.92 15.64 -6.24
N THR A 490 14.79 16.13 -7.47
CA THR A 490 14.98 17.52 -7.84
C THR A 490 13.69 18.09 -8.40
N VAL A 491 13.34 19.31 -7.98
CA VAL A 491 12.22 20.07 -8.53
C VAL A 491 12.75 21.36 -9.12
N SER A 492 12.50 21.56 -10.40
CA SER A 492 12.78 22.81 -11.10
C SER A 492 11.47 23.48 -11.53
N ARG A 493 11.48 24.80 -11.69
CA ARG A 493 10.31 25.56 -12.17
C ARG A 493 10.58 26.05 -13.59
N ASP A 494 9.67 25.73 -14.51
CA ASP A 494 9.64 26.22 -15.89
C ASP A 494 8.33 26.98 -16.11
N ASN A 495 8.39 28.31 -16.12
CA ASN A 495 7.24 29.21 -16.13
C ASN A 495 6.24 28.90 -14.98
N ASP A 496 5.05 28.44 -15.33
CA ASP A 496 3.95 28.11 -14.41
C ASP A 496 3.89 26.62 -14.06
N THR A 497 4.87 25.84 -14.53
CA THR A 497 4.96 24.38 -14.34
C THR A 497 6.18 24.01 -13.50
N PHE A 498 6.08 22.91 -12.76
CA PHE A 498 7.18 22.29 -12.03
C PHE A 498 7.59 20.99 -12.72
N VAL A 499 8.90 20.83 -12.97
CA VAL A 499 9.48 19.60 -13.52
C VAL A 499 10.19 18.86 -12.39
N VAL A 500 9.76 17.63 -12.14
CA VAL A 500 10.31 16.73 -11.14
C VAL A 500 11.13 15.65 -11.83
N SER A 501 12.37 15.49 -11.41
CA SER A 501 13.30 14.46 -11.87
C SER A 501 14.07 13.90 -10.67
N GLY A 502 14.83 12.83 -10.85
CA GLY A 502 15.69 12.33 -9.78
C GLY A 502 16.92 11.60 -10.28
N SER A 503 17.81 11.28 -9.33
CA SER A 503 19.03 10.52 -9.55
C SER A 503 18.87 9.12 -8.96
N ASP A 504 18.52 8.17 -9.82
CA ASP A 504 18.45 6.73 -9.51
C ASP A 504 19.16 5.95 -10.63
N GLU A 505 20.07 5.05 -10.27
CA GLU A 505 20.93 4.34 -11.24
C GLU A 505 20.11 3.46 -12.19
N LEU A 506 19.07 2.80 -11.65
CA LEU A 506 18.25 1.87 -12.41
C LEU A 506 17.34 2.64 -13.38
N ILE A 507 16.68 3.70 -12.93
CA ILE A 507 15.87 4.59 -13.77
C ILE A 507 16.76 5.28 -14.82
N ALA A 508 17.94 5.78 -14.45
CA ALA A 508 18.86 6.39 -15.42
C ALA A 508 19.34 5.41 -16.50
N LYS A 509 19.37 4.10 -16.21
CA LYS A 509 19.73 3.09 -17.20
C LYS A 509 18.55 2.69 -18.09
N LYS A 510 17.34 2.60 -17.54
CA LYS A 510 16.15 2.01 -18.20
C LYS A 510 15.12 3.02 -18.71
N SER A 511 15.16 4.26 -18.22
CA SER A 511 14.15 5.30 -18.43
C SER A 511 14.80 6.69 -18.47
N GLN A 512 15.80 6.90 -19.34
CA GLN A 512 16.67 8.10 -19.37
C GLN A 512 15.94 9.43 -19.48
N ASP A 513 14.83 9.48 -20.23
CA ASP A 513 14.08 10.71 -20.50
C ASP A 513 12.90 10.92 -19.53
N LEU A 514 12.82 10.13 -18.45
CA LEU A 514 11.74 10.22 -17.47
C LEU A 514 11.79 11.53 -16.70
N SER A 515 10.75 12.34 -16.83
CA SER A 515 10.45 13.44 -15.92
C SER A 515 8.95 13.54 -15.69
N PHE A 516 8.56 14.11 -14.55
CA PHE A 516 7.18 14.43 -14.24
C PHE A 516 6.94 15.92 -14.28
N ILE A 517 5.73 16.30 -14.64
CA ILE A 517 5.29 17.66 -14.84
C ILE A 517 4.09 17.91 -13.93
N ILE A 518 4.17 18.94 -13.09
CA ILE A 518 3.08 19.39 -12.22
C ILE A 518 2.72 20.82 -12.62
N THR A 519 1.52 21.02 -13.15
CA THR A 519 1.04 22.31 -13.63
C THR A 519 -0.16 22.78 -12.80
N PRO A 520 0.04 23.68 -11.83
CA PRO A 520 -1.07 24.32 -11.12
C PRO A 520 -1.81 25.34 -11.99
N SER A 521 -3.10 25.49 -11.72
CA SER A 521 -3.86 26.68 -12.10
C SER A 521 -3.38 27.94 -11.38
N SER A 522 -3.73 29.11 -11.92
CA SER A 522 -3.37 30.41 -11.34
C SER A 522 -3.88 30.64 -9.90
N ASN A 523 -4.91 29.91 -9.45
CA ASN A 523 -5.42 30.00 -8.08
C ASN A 523 -4.51 29.28 -7.05
N LEU A 524 -3.50 28.55 -7.51
CA LEU A 524 -2.45 27.90 -6.72
C LEU A 524 -1.05 28.49 -7.08
N ALA A 525 -0.96 29.82 -7.15
CA ALA A 525 0.23 30.52 -7.66
C ALA A 525 1.48 30.45 -6.76
N GLU A 526 1.32 30.18 -5.47
CA GLU A 526 2.42 30.13 -4.52
C GLU A 526 2.93 28.70 -4.38
N ALA A 527 4.26 28.53 -4.32
CA ALA A 527 4.88 27.24 -4.11
C ALA A 527 5.94 27.27 -3.02
N GLU A 528 5.97 26.22 -2.21
CA GLU A 528 6.99 25.95 -1.21
C GLU A 528 7.56 24.55 -1.44
N LEU A 529 8.88 24.47 -1.50
CA LEU A 529 9.59 23.21 -1.62
C LEU A 529 10.15 22.83 -0.25
N ILE A 530 9.90 21.60 0.16
CA ILE A 530 10.43 21.03 1.39
C ILE A 530 11.49 20.02 1.00
N GLN A 531 12.71 20.24 1.46
CA GLN A 531 13.86 19.41 1.12
C GLN A 531 14.52 18.85 2.36
N ASP A 532 15.15 17.69 2.22
CA ASP A 532 16.03 17.11 3.22
C ASP A 532 17.21 18.07 3.48
N SER A 533 17.44 18.41 4.75
CA SER A 533 18.50 19.37 5.12
C SER A 533 19.93 18.91 4.86
N GLU A 534 20.16 17.60 4.75
CA GLU A 534 21.48 17.00 4.57
C GLU A 534 21.77 16.72 3.08
N THR A 535 20.80 16.16 2.36
CA THR A 535 20.97 15.78 0.93
C THR A 535 20.50 16.85 -0.04
N GLY A 536 19.61 17.76 0.38
CA GLY A 536 18.92 18.69 -0.51
C GLY A 536 17.85 18.04 -1.40
N SER A 537 17.57 16.74 -1.20
CA SER A 537 16.53 16.01 -1.93
C SER A 537 15.14 16.57 -1.60
N ALA A 538 14.32 16.82 -2.62
CA ALA A 538 12.96 17.29 -2.45
C ALA A 538 12.04 16.20 -1.89
N GLN A 539 11.41 16.48 -0.74
CA GLN A 539 10.45 15.57 -0.09
C GLN A 539 9.00 15.97 -0.40
N PHE A 540 8.70 17.28 -0.42
CA PHE A 540 7.36 17.76 -0.75
C PHE A 540 7.39 18.99 -1.64
N LEU A 541 6.47 19.02 -2.61
CA LEU A 541 6.05 20.26 -3.26
C LEU A 541 4.70 20.69 -2.68
N MET A 542 4.66 21.88 -2.07
CA MET A 542 3.46 22.49 -1.53
C MET A 542 3.00 23.60 -2.47
N LEU A 543 1.78 23.48 -3.01
CA LEU A 543 1.13 24.52 -3.80
C LEU A 543 0.11 25.24 -2.91
N LYS A 544 0.14 26.56 -2.86
CA LYS A 544 -0.70 27.37 -1.96
C LYS A 544 -1.49 28.39 -2.75
N GLY A 545 -2.67 28.71 -2.24
CA GLY A 545 -3.48 29.75 -2.83
C GLY A 545 -4.81 29.94 -2.13
N LYS A 546 -5.70 30.68 -2.80
CA LYS A 546 -6.99 31.06 -2.27
C LYS A 546 -8.09 30.64 -3.24
N LEU A 547 -8.94 29.73 -2.79
CA LEU A 547 -9.99 29.12 -3.57
C LEU A 547 -11.29 29.92 -3.43
N THR A 548 -11.74 30.52 -4.53
CA THR A 548 -13.01 31.26 -4.62
C THR A 548 -14.07 30.47 -5.39
N ASP A 549 -13.69 29.93 -6.54
CA ASP A 549 -14.57 29.11 -7.39
C ASP A 549 -13.94 27.72 -7.61
N ASN A 550 -12.85 27.66 -8.37
CA ASN A 550 -12.13 26.42 -8.69
C ASN A 550 -10.61 26.61 -8.69
N ALA A 551 -9.88 25.52 -8.55
CA ALA A 551 -8.44 25.43 -8.81
C ALA A 551 -8.13 24.02 -9.33
N SER A 552 -7.14 23.89 -10.20
CA SER A 552 -6.69 22.60 -10.70
C SER A 552 -5.19 22.40 -10.55
N VAL A 553 -4.78 21.13 -10.55
CA VAL A 553 -3.39 20.67 -10.67
C VAL A 553 -3.36 19.54 -11.70
N THR A 554 -2.64 19.75 -12.80
CA THR A 554 -2.49 18.75 -13.86
C THR A 554 -1.11 18.08 -13.75
N PHE A 555 -1.11 16.75 -13.79
CA PHE A 555 0.06 15.88 -13.80
C PHE A 555 0.29 15.34 -15.18
N GLY A 556 1.52 15.47 -15.66
CA GLY A 556 2.01 14.89 -16.90
C GLY A 556 3.46 14.45 -16.74
N GLY A 557 4.15 14.25 -17.85
CA GLY A 557 5.54 13.85 -17.86
C GLY A 557 6.13 13.74 -19.26
N THR A 558 7.43 13.51 -19.29
CA THR A 558 8.15 13.08 -20.48
C THR A 558 8.58 11.64 -20.29
N PHE A 559 8.21 10.73 -21.20
CA PHE A 559 8.64 9.33 -21.17
C PHE A 559 8.40 8.69 -22.54
N LYS A 560 9.41 8.00 -23.08
CA LYS A 560 9.41 7.54 -24.48
C LYS A 560 9.09 8.71 -25.42
N ASP A 561 8.07 8.57 -26.27
CA ASP A 561 7.62 9.60 -27.21
C ASP A 561 6.57 10.57 -26.62
N ALA A 562 6.16 10.37 -25.36
CA ALA A 562 5.18 11.23 -24.71
C ALA A 562 5.82 12.49 -24.12
N ASP A 563 5.22 13.66 -24.39
CA ASP A 563 5.51 14.95 -23.75
C ASP A 563 4.20 15.72 -23.58
N THR A 564 3.71 15.77 -22.35
CA THR A 564 2.36 16.27 -22.02
C THR A 564 2.36 17.68 -21.45
N ARG A 565 3.42 18.46 -21.68
CA ARG A 565 3.51 19.86 -21.21
C ARG A 565 2.38 20.71 -21.78
N GLY A 566 1.70 21.45 -20.89
CA GLY A 566 0.66 22.40 -21.25
C GLY A 566 -0.69 21.78 -21.62
N ILE A 567 -0.86 20.47 -21.44
CA ILE A 567 -2.16 19.81 -21.54
C ILE A 567 -2.97 20.13 -20.29
N SER A 568 -4.26 20.39 -20.49
CA SER A 568 -5.28 20.56 -19.44
C SER A 568 -6.53 19.82 -19.88
N LEU A 569 -7.23 19.20 -18.94
CA LEU A 569 -8.35 18.31 -19.23
C LEU A 569 -9.69 18.95 -18.83
N ASP A 570 -10.76 18.52 -19.50
CA ASP A 570 -12.14 18.79 -19.11
C ASP A 570 -12.77 17.48 -18.61
N PHE A 571 -13.26 17.49 -17.36
CA PHE A 571 -13.77 16.29 -16.71
C PHE A 571 -14.91 15.62 -17.49
N ALA A 572 -15.87 16.40 -18.00
CA ALA A 572 -17.04 15.85 -18.67
C ALA A 572 -16.66 15.21 -20.02
N ILE A 573 -15.70 15.79 -20.73
CA ILE A 573 -15.17 15.25 -21.99
C ILE A 573 -14.42 13.94 -21.72
N GLU A 574 -13.44 13.94 -20.82
CA GLU A 574 -12.59 12.76 -20.58
C GLU A 574 -13.40 11.58 -20.04
N LYS A 575 -14.33 11.83 -19.10
CA LYS A 575 -15.26 10.82 -18.61
C LYS A 575 -16.06 10.18 -19.75
N GLY A 576 -16.61 10.99 -20.67
CA GLY A 576 -17.39 10.51 -21.80
C GLY A 576 -16.55 9.71 -22.80
N LEU A 577 -15.34 10.17 -23.11
CA LEU A 577 -14.41 9.45 -23.99
C LEU A 577 -14.01 8.09 -23.41
N TYR A 578 -13.72 8.05 -22.10
CA TYR A 578 -13.38 6.80 -21.43
C TYR A 578 -14.51 5.78 -21.49
N GLN A 579 -15.75 6.22 -21.23
CA GLN A 579 -16.93 5.37 -21.34
C GLN A 579 -17.11 4.82 -22.76
N VAL A 580 -16.96 5.68 -23.79
CA VAL A 580 -17.04 5.25 -25.20
C VAL A 580 -15.98 4.22 -25.55
N ASN A 581 -14.73 4.43 -25.12
CA ASN A 581 -13.63 3.51 -25.37
C ASN A 581 -13.85 2.16 -24.67
N GLN A 582 -14.37 2.18 -23.44
CA GLN A 582 -14.66 0.97 -22.68
C GLN A 582 -15.85 0.20 -23.26
N ASP A 583 -16.93 0.89 -23.65
CA ASP A 583 -18.07 0.28 -24.33
C ASP A 583 -17.67 -0.34 -25.67
N ALA A 584 -16.75 0.28 -26.40
CA ALA A 584 -16.20 -0.27 -27.63
C ALA A 584 -15.40 -1.55 -27.38
N LEU A 585 -14.57 -1.58 -26.33
CA LEU A 585 -13.79 -2.75 -25.93
C LEU A 585 -14.68 -3.94 -25.58
N ILE A 586 -15.73 -3.72 -24.77
CA ILE A 586 -16.66 -4.77 -24.36
C ILE A 586 -17.74 -5.10 -25.41
N LYS A 587 -17.58 -4.60 -26.64
CA LYS A 587 -18.52 -4.82 -27.76
C LYS A 587 -19.94 -4.39 -27.45
N GLN A 588 -20.10 -3.27 -26.76
CA GLN A 588 -21.39 -2.69 -26.35
C GLN A 588 -22.22 -3.69 -25.55
N PHE A 589 -21.56 -4.48 -24.69
CA PHE A 589 -22.19 -5.53 -23.89
C PHE A 589 -23.41 -4.99 -23.15
N SER A 590 -24.56 -5.64 -23.36
CA SER A 590 -25.78 -5.37 -22.62
C SER A 590 -26.62 -6.65 -22.56
N ILE A 591 -26.99 -7.04 -21.35
CA ILE A 591 -27.91 -8.16 -21.14
C ILE A 591 -29.25 -7.65 -20.61
N LYS A 592 -30.33 -8.28 -21.07
CA LYS A 592 -31.69 -8.08 -20.57
C LYS A 592 -32.39 -9.41 -20.34
N LEU A 593 -32.54 -9.78 -19.08
CA LEU A 593 -33.29 -10.95 -18.63
C LEU A 593 -34.77 -10.57 -18.52
N SER A 594 -35.64 -11.27 -19.27
CA SER A 594 -37.03 -10.84 -19.48
C SER A 594 -37.88 -10.66 -18.21
N ASN A 595 -37.51 -11.25 -17.08
CA ASN A 595 -38.22 -11.14 -15.80
C ASN A 595 -37.28 -10.80 -14.63
N ASP A 596 -36.08 -10.28 -14.89
CA ASP A 596 -35.08 -9.98 -13.86
C ASP A 596 -34.22 -8.77 -14.26
N GLU A 597 -34.84 -7.59 -14.22
CA GLU A 597 -34.16 -6.32 -14.55
C GLU A 597 -33.02 -6.02 -13.56
N ASP A 598 -33.18 -6.37 -12.27
CA ASP A 598 -32.18 -6.14 -11.24
C ASP A 598 -30.88 -6.91 -11.55
N SER A 599 -30.96 -8.22 -11.82
CA SER A 599 -29.79 -9.01 -12.22
C SER A 599 -29.23 -8.56 -13.57
N SER A 600 -30.08 -8.11 -14.50
CA SER A 600 -29.62 -7.57 -15.79
C SER A 600 -28.71 -6.38 -15.59
N GLN A 601 -29.15 -5.42 -14.78
CA GLN A 601 -28.40 -4.21 -14.50
C GLN A 601 -27.14 -4.50 -13.67
N LYS A 602 -27.19 -5.46 -12.73
CA LYS A 602 -25.98 -5.89 -11.99
C LYS A 602 -24.92 -6.44 -12.93
N LEU A 603 -25.30 -7.32 -13.86
CA LEU A 603 -24.36 -7.87 -14.84
C LEU A 603 -23.79 -6.78 -15.76
N ASN A 604 -24.62 -5.81 -16.18
CA ASN A 604 -24.18 -4.69 -17.01
C ASN A 604 -23.15 -3.80 -16.28
N ASP A 605 -23.43 -3.39 -15.03
CA ASP A 605 -22.47 -2.56 -14.27
C ASP A 605 -21.22 -3.37 -13.89
N MET A 606 -21.37 -4.64 -13.48
CA MET A 606 -20.24 -5.50 -13.14
C MET A 606 -19.29 -5.69 -14.33
N MET A 607 -19.81 -5.83 -15.56
CA MET A 607 -18.97 -5.96 -16.75
C MET A 607 -18.05 -4.75 -16.92
N GLN A 608 -18.55 -3.54 -16.65
CA GLN A 608 -17.77 -2.31 -16.70
C GLN A 608 -16.66 -2.32 -15.65
N TRP A 609 -17.01 -2.57 -14.38
CA TRP A 609 -16.04 -2.57 -13.28
C TRP A 609 -15.01 -3.69 -13.37
N PHE A 610 -15.40 -4.89 -13.80
CA PHE A 610 -14.47 -6.01 -13.96
C PHE A 610 -13.57 -5.81 -15.18
N THR A 611 -14.06 -5.17 -16.23
CA THR A 611 -13.20 -4.74 -17.35
C THR A 611 -12.16 -3.72 -16.89
N HIS A 612 -12.58 -2.71 -16.11
CA HIS A 612 -11.65 -1.75 -15.53
C HIS A 612 -10.56 -2.45 -14.70
N ASN A 613 -10.95 -3.34 -13.77
CA ASN A 613 -10.01 -4.08 -12.94
C ASN A 613 -9.07 -4.99 -13.77
N ALA A 614 -9.59 -5.64 -14.81
CA ALA A 614 -8.80 -6.46 -15.72
C ALA A 614 -7.77 -5.63 -16.50
N LEU A 615 -8.15 -4.41 -16.92
CA LEU A 615 -7.23 -3.48 -17.56
C LEU A 615 -6.16 -2.97 -16.58
N VAL A 616 -6.51 -2.64 -15.33
CA VAL A 616 -5.51 -2.29 -14.32
C VAL A 616 -4.52 -3.44 -14.11
N HIS A 617 -5.01 -4.68 -13.96
CA HIS A 617 -4.17 -5.87 -13.82
C HIS A 617 -3.27 -6.11 -15.04
N TYR A 618 -3.72 -5.75 -16.25
CA TYR A 618 -2.96 -5.89 -17.48
C TYR A 618 -1.94 -4.76 -17.69
N SER A 619 -2.37 -3.50 -17.66
CA SER A 619 -1.57 -2.38 -18.16
C SER A 619 -0.77 -1.66 -17.09
N THR A 620 -1.24 -1.71 -15.85
CA THR A 620 -0.65 -1.03 -14.69
C THR A 620 -0.75 -1.94 -13.47
N PRO A 621 -0.10 -3.11 -13.46
CA PRO A 621 -0.36 -4.16 -12.48
C PRO A 621 0.01 -3.70 -11.06
N HIS A 622 -1.01 -3.36 -10.28
CA HIS A 622 -0.97 -3.13 -8.83
C HIS A 622 -2.41 -3.17 -8.29
N GLY A 623 -2.54 -3.43 -7.00
CA GLY A 623 -3.80 -3.35 -6.26
C GLY A 623 -3.76 -2.30 -5.16
N LEU A 624 -4.85 -2.18 -4.40
CA LEU A 624 -4.91 -1.27 -3.26
C LEU A 624 -3.95 -1.70 -2.15
N GLU A 625 -4.00 -2.97 -1.73
CA GLU A 625 -3.07 -3.50 -0.72
C GLU A 625 -1.83 -4.15 -1.32
N GLN A 626 -1.91 -4.64 -2.55
CA GLN A 626 -0.76 -5.12 -3.31
C GLN A 626 -0.20 -4.00 -4.20
N TYR A 627 0.22 -2.90 -3.59
CA TYR A 627 0.74 -1.74 -4.31
C TYR A 627 2.12 -2.02 -4.96
N SER A 628 2.91 -2.93 -4.40
CA SER A 628 4.16 -3.40 -5.02
C SER A 628 3.85 -4.50 -6.04
N GLY A 629 3.75 -4.09 -7.31
CA GLY A 629 3.54 -4.97 -8.48
C GLY A 629 4.49 -4.61 -9.62
N ALA A 630 3.96 -4.02 -10.69
CA ALA A 630 4.59 -3.64 -11.96
C ALA A 630 4.92 -4.79 -12.92
N ALA A 631 5.13 -6.00 -12.41
CA ALA A 631 5.38 -7.18 -13.23
C ALA A 631 4.07 -7.86 -13.68
N TRP A 632 4.18 -8.65 -14.75
CA TRP A 632 3.21 -9.69 -15.09
C TRP A 632 3.63 -11.00 -14.44
N GLY A 633 2.73 -11.61 -13.68
CA GLY A 633 2.86 -13.02 -13.35
C GLY A 633 2.57 -13.87 -14.59
N THR A 634 3.45 -14.82 -14.91
CA THR A 634 3.37 -15.58 -16.18
C THR A 634 2.04 -16.31 -16.32
N ARG A 635 1.57 -16.95 -15.24
CA ARG A 635 0.24 -17.57 -15.23
C ARG A 635 -0.89 -16.55 -15.26
N ASP A 636 -0.70 -15.39 -14.63
CA ASP A 636 -1.76 -14.41 -14.40
C ASP A 636 -2.10 -13.70 -15.72
N VAL A 637 -1.08 -13.31 -16.49
CA VAL A 637 -1.25 -12.72 -17.82
C VAL A 637 -1.79 -13.74 -18.85
N SER A 638 -1.43 -15.02 -18.70
CA SER A 638 -1.97 -16.14 -19.50
C SER A 638 -3.42 -16.50 -19.17
N GLN A 639 -3.98 -15.94 -18.09
CA GLN A 639 -5.37 -16.13 -17.66
C GLN A 639 -6.15 -14.83 -17.82
N GLY A 640 -6.12 -13.93 -16.83
CA GLY A 640 -7.02 -12.77 -16.76
C GLY A 640 -7.01 -11.90 -18.03
N PRO A 641 -5.87 -11.28 -18.39
CA PRO A 641 -5.74 -10.47 -19.61
C PRO A 641 -5.97 -11.28 -20.90
N PHE A 642 -5.34 -12.45 -21.04
CA PHE A 642 -5.50 -13.31 -22.21
C PHE A 642 -6.97 -13.71 -22.45
N GLU A 643 -7.64 -14.28 -21.46
CA GLU A 643 -9.02 -14.75 -21.55
C GLU A 643 -9.98 -13.57 -21.78
N PHE A 644 -9.73 -12.43 -21.15
CA PHE A 644 -10.51 -11.22 -21.37
C PHE A 644 -10.42 -10.73 -22.82
N PHE A 645 -9.21 -10.54 -23.36
CA PHE A 645 -9.05 -10.08 -24.75
C PHE A 645 -9.52 -11.11 -25.77
N MET A 646 -9.34 -12.41 -25.49
CA MET A 646 -9.94 -13.49 -26.29
C MET A 646 -11.46 -13.41 -26.33
N ALA A 647 -12.10 -13.23 -25.17
CA ALA A 647 -13.57 -13.11 -25.08
C ALA A 647 -14.10 -11.85 -25.79
N MET A 648 -13.33 -10.76 -25.74
CA MET A 648 -13.64 -9.52 -26.45
C MET A 648 -13.22 -9.55 -27.93
N GLN A 649 -12.64 -10.65 -28.44
CA GLN A 649 -12.18 -10.77 -29.82
C GLN A 649 -11.12 -9.72 -30.23
N GLU A 650 -10.33 -9.27 -29.26
CA GLU A 650 -9.20 -8.37 -29.45
C GLU A 650 -7.95 -9.18 -29.83
N TYR A 651 -8.04 -9.94 -30.93
CA TYR A 651 -7.03 -10.94 -31.29
C TYR A 651 -5.64 -10.36 -31.55
N ASP A 652 -5.54 -9.15 -32.11
CA ASP A 652 -4.26 -8.46 -32.30
C ASP A 652 -3.55 -8.19 -30.96
N LYS A 653 -4.30 -7.89 -29.89
CA LYS A 653 -3.74 -7.72 -28.54
C LYS A 653 -3.32 -9.06 -27.94
N VAL A 654 -4.09 -10.12 -28.22
CA VAL A 654 -3.74 -11.49 -27.78
C VAL A 654 -2.45 -11.96 -28.42
N GLU A 655 -2.24 -11.69 -29.72
CA GLU A 655 -0.99 -11.99 -30.42
C GLU A 655 0.19 -11.28 -29.76
N GLN A 656 0.10 -9.98 -29.52
CA GLN A 656 1.15 -9.20 -28.84
C GLN A 656 1.44 -9.71 -27.43
N LEU A 657 0.40 -10.09 -26.68
CA LEU A 657 0.52 -10.66 -25.34
C LEU A 657 1.25 -12.01 -25.40
N LEU A 658 0.89 -12.90 -26.32
CA LEU A 658 1.59 -14.17 -26.51
C LEU A 658 3.05 -13.96 -26.92
N GLU A 659 3.32 -13.04 -27.85
CA GLU A 659 4.69 -12.70 -28.26
C GLU A 659 5.53 -12.22 -27.08
N THR A 660 4.96 -11.36 -26.23
CA THR A 660 5.63 -10.85 -25.02
C THR A 660 5.84 -11.97 -24.01
N ILE A 661 4.85 -12.83 -23.75
CA ILE A 661 5.05 -13.97 -22.84
C ILE A 661 6.15 -14.89 -23.36
N TYR A 662 6.11 -15.27 -24.62
CA TYR A 662 7.09 -16.19 -25.21
C TYR A 662 8.49 -15.57 -25.30
N SER A 663 8.62 -14.23 -25.40
CA SER A 663 9.93 -13.57 -25.37
C SER A 663 10.64 -13.71 -24.03
N HIS A 664 9.88 -13.89 -22.95
CA HIS A 664 10.40 -14.12 -21.61
C HIS A 664 10.69 -15.60 -21.29
N GLN A 665 10.53 -16.52 -22.26
CA GLN A 665 10.94 -17.92 -22.08
C GLN A 665 12.45 -18.03 -21.97
N TYR A 666 12.94 -18.85 -21.05
CA TYR A 666 14.38 -19.09 -20.88
C TYR A 666 14.95 -19.96 -21.99
N ILE A 667 16.03 -19.48 -22.63
CA ILE A 667 16.76 -20.28 -23.62
C ILE A 667 17.45 -21.48 -22.96
N GLU A 668 17.89 -21.37 -21.71
CA GLU A 668 18.64 -22.45 -21.06
C GLU A 668 17.73 -23.61 -20.64
N THR A 669 16.54 -23.31 -20.14
CA THR A 669 15.67 -24.31 -19.48
C THR A 669 14.37 -24.59 -20.22
N GLY A 670 13.86 -23.68 -21.06
CA GLY A 670 12.57 -23.83 -21.75
C GLY A 670 11.34 -23.52 -20.90
N THR A 671 11.52 -23.10 -19.64
CA THR A 671 10.43 -22.59 -18.78
C THR A 671 10.43 -21.06 -18.72
N TRP A 672 9.59 -20.49 -17.87
CA TRP A 672 9.43 -19.06 -17.64
C TRP A 672 9.77 -18.67 -16.20
N PRO A 673 10.08 -17.40 -15.94
CA PRO A 673 10.02 -16.84 -14.60
C PRO A 673 8.61 -16.97 -14.00
N GLN A 674 8.52 -16.90 -12.67
CA GLN A 674 7.24 -16.78 -11.97
C GLN A 674 6.49 -15.51 -12.40
N TRP A 675 7.22 -14.40 -12.47
CA TRP A 675 6.77 -13.10 -12.96
C TRP A 675 7.93 -12.34 -13.61
N PHE A 676 7.62 -11.44 -14.53
CA PHE A 676 8.59 -10.60 -15.24
C PHE A 676 8.07 -9.19 -15.48
N MET A 677 8.96 -8.20 -15.48
CA MET A 677 8.62 -6.86 -15.97
C MET A 677 8.44 -6.93 -17.49
N PHE A 678 7.32 -6.42 -18.02
CA PHE A 678 7.02 -6.46 -19.46
C PHE A 678 7.50 -5.20 -20.22
N ASP A 679 8.20 -4.30 -19.52
CA ASP A 679 8.62 -2.99 -20.01
C ASP A 679 10.17 -2.87 -20.06
N ASN A 680 10.70 -1.64 -20.03
CA ASN A 680 12.15 -1.38 -20.09
C ASN A 680 12.94 -2.09 -18.96
N TYR A 681 12.27 -2.52 -17.89
CA TYR A 681 12.85 -3.25 -16.77
C TYR A 681 12.85 -4.78 -16.97
N ALA A 682 12.61 -5.29 -18.19
CA ALA A 682 12.47 -6.73 -18.52
C ALA A 682 13.50 -7.71 -17.95
N SER A 683 14.70 -7.25 -17.61
CA SER A 683 15.72 -8.05 -16.92
C SER A 683 15.44 -8.30 -15.44
N ILE A 684 14.42 -7.65 -14.86
CA ILE A 684 13.97 -7.83 -13.47
C ILE A 684 12.80 -8.80 -13.49
N GLN A 685 13.02 -9.98 -12.92
CA GLN A 685 12.08 -11.08 -12.89
C GLN A 685 12.45 -12.07 -11.77
N GLN A 686 11.52 -12.94 -11.42
CA GLN A 686 11.79 -14.04 -10.49
C GLN A 686 12.11 -15.32 -11.27
N GLU A 687 13.37 -15.73 -11.21
CA GLU A 687 13.93 -16.88 -11.97
C GLU A 687 13.21 -18.20 -11.70
N GLU A 688 13.04 -18.55 -10.43
CA GLU A 688 12.42 -19.80 -10.01
C GLU A 688 10.90 -19.68 -10.02
N ALA A 689 10.22 -20.70 -10.53
CA ALA A 689 8.80 -20.68 -10.82
C ALA A 689 8.12 -21.99 -10.40
N HIS A 690 6.82 -21.91 -10.13
CA HIS A 690 6.01 -23.09 -9.82
C HIS A 690 5.93 -24.04 -11.02
N GLY A 691 5.68 -25.33 -10.76
CA GLY A 691 5.66 -26.38 -11.79
C GLY A 691 4.52 -26.25 -12.79
N ASP A 692 3.45 -25.51 -12.47
CA ASP A 692 2.34 -25.24 -13.39
C ASP A 692 2.65 -24.12 -14.40
N ILE A 693 3.60 -23.23 -14.10
CA ILE A 693 3.91 -22.03 -14.91
C ILE A 693 4.20 -22.39 -16.36
N VAL A 694 4.98 -23.45 -16.61
CA VAL A 694 5.34 -23.89 -17.96
C VAL A 694 4.14 -24.33 -18.80
N VAL A 695 2.99 -24.63 -18.20
CA VAL A 695 1.81 -25.14 -18.91
C VAL A 695 0.91 -24.02 -19.42
N TRP A 696 0.87 -22.88 -18.73
CA TRP A 696 -0.06 -21.79 -19.02
C TRP A 696 0.14 -21.13 -20.41
N PRO A 697 1.36 -20.76 -20.83
CA PRO A 697 1.58 -20.20 -22.16
C PRO A 697 1.17 -21.16 -23.29
N LEU A 698 1.37 -22.48 -23.09
CA LEU A 698 0.98 -23.49 -24.07
C LEU A 698 -0.55 -23.56 -24.22
N LYS A 699 -1.27 -23.54 -23.08
CA LYS A 699 -2.73 -23.53 -23.09
C LYS A 699 -3.25 -22.27 -23.80
N ALA A 700 -2.71 -21.09 -23.45
CA ALA A 700 -3.11 -19.82 -24.05
C ALA A 700 -2.91 -19.82 -25.57
N LEU A 701 -1.72 -20.23 -26.04
CA LEU A 701 -1.45 -20.35 -27.48
C LEU A 701 -2.41 -21.32 -28.18
N ALA A 702 -2.66 -22.48 -27.57
CA ALA A 702 -3.52 -23.50 -28.16
C ALA A 702 -5.00 -23.03 -28.23
N ASP A 703 -5.49 -22.35 -27.20
CA ASP A 703 -6.83 -21.75 -27.18
C ASP A 703 -6.97 -20.65 -28.25
N TYR A 704 -5.92 -19.82 -28.42
CA TYR A 704 -5.86 -18.82 -29.48
C TYR A 704 -5.98 -19.46 -30.87
N ILE A 705 -5.11 -20.42 -31.22
CA ILE A 705 -5.08 -21.04 -32.57
C ILE A 705 -6.41 -21.76 -32.84
N ASN A 706 -6.98 -22.49 -31.88
CA ASN A 706 -8.25 -23.19 -32.09
C ASN A 706 -9.42 -22.22 -32.30
N THR A 707 -9.36 -21.02 -31.72
CA THR A 707 -10.42 -20.02 -31.84
C THR A 707 -10.31 -19.23 -33.15
N THR A 708 -9.11 -18.78 -33.50
CA THR A 708 -8.87 -17.89 -34.66
C THR A 708 -8.56 -18.66 -35.94
N SER A 709 -8.15 -19.94 -35.82
CA SER A 709 -7.52 -20.72 -36.89
C SER A 709 -6.24 -20.08 -37.44
N ASN A 710 -5.65 -19.10 -36.75
CA ASN A 710 -4.41 -18.45 -37.16
C ASN A 710 -3.20 -19.25 -36.71
N VAL A 711 -2.72 -20.12 -37.58
CA VAL A 711 -1.56 -20.98 -37.31
C VAL A 711 -0.25 -20.27 -37.65
N ASP A 712 -0.32 -19.23 -38.47
CA ASP A 712 0.85 -18.47 -38.93
C ASP A 712 1.58 -17.78 -37.74
N ILE A 713 0.90 -17.59 -36.60
CA ILE A 713 1.51 -17.15 -35.33
C ILE A 713 2.70 -18.03 -34.90
N LEU A 714 2.71 -19.31 -35.28
CA LEU A 714 3.81 -20.23 -34.98
C LEU A 714 5.12 -19.87 -35.70
N GLU A 715 5.05 -19.10 -36.80
CA GLU A 715 6.21 -18.66 -37.58
C GLU A 715 6.77 -17.30 -37.10
N THR A 716 6.08 -16.63 -36.16
CA THR A 716 6.51 -15.35 -35.59
C THR A 716 7.91 -15.48 -34.98
N GLN A 717 8.79 -14.53 -35.31
CA GLN A 717 10.18 -14.50 -34.84
C GLN A 717 10.29 -13.76 -33.52
N ILE A 718 10.62 -14.48 -32.45
CA ILE A 718 10.65 -13.98 -31.07
C ILE A 718 12.02 -14.30 -30.44
N PRO A 719 12.62 -13.41 -29.63
CA PRO A 719 13.84 -13.73 -28.89
C PRO A 719 13.52 -14.61 -27.68
N PHE A 720 14.52 -15.27 -27.09
CA PHE A 720 14.40 -15.83 -25.74
C PHE A 720 14.96 -14.84 -24.70
N THR A 721 14.70 -15.10 -23.42
CA THR A 721 15.47 -14.53 -22.31
C THR A 721 16.62 -15.46 -21.94
N SER A 722 17.79 -14.91 -21.62
CA SER A 722 18.98 -15.69 -21.20
C SER A 722 19.32 -15.44 -19.74
N ILE A 723 19.27 -16.52 -18.94
CA ILE A 723 19.72 -16.53 -17.54
C ILE A 723 21.21 -16.16 -17.47
N GLU A 724 22.02 -16.70 -18.39
CA GLU A 724 23.47 -16.45 -18.42
C GLU A 724 23.84 -15.01 -18.77
N LYS A 725 22.93 -14.25 -19.40
CA LYS A 725 23.11 -12.84 -19.78
C LYS A 725 22.30 -11.88 -18.89
N GLU A 726 22.24 -12.16 -17.59
CA GLU A 726 21.54 -11.31 -16.61
C GLU A 726 20.09 -11.03 -17.03
N PHE A 727 19.40 -12.07 -17.53
CA PHE A 727 18.01 -12.00 -17.96
C PHE A 727 17.74 -11.02 -19.12
N GLY A 728 18.75 -10.73 -19.93
CA GLY A 728 18.56 -10.00 -21.19
C GLY A 728 17.96 -10.87 -22.30
N PHE A 729 17.25 -10.24 -23.24
CA PHE A 729 16.80 -10.91 -24.46
C PHE A 729 17.99 -11.33 -25.35
N THR A 730 17.82 -12.42 -26.09
CA THR A 730 18.80 -12.89 -27.08
C THR A 730 18.82 -11.98 -28.32
N GLU A 731 19.99 -11.83 -28.94
CA GLU A 731 20.13 -11.08 -30.20
C GLU A 731 19.49 -11.82 -31.38
N GLU A 732 19.56 -13.15 -31.37
CA GLU A 732 18.89 -14.01 -32.34
C GLU A 732 17.44 -14.25 -31.93
N THR A 733 16.56 -14.28 -32.92
CA THR A 733 15.15 -14.65 -32.79
C THR A 733 14.90 -16.02 -33.42
N THR A 734 13.88 -16.72 -32.93
CA THR A 734 13.45 -18.03 -33.46
C THR A 734 11.94 -18.05 -33.62
N THR A 735 11.42 -19.03 -34.36
CA THR A 735 9.97 -19.20 -34.51
C THR A 735 9.30 -19.49 -33.16
N LEU A 736 8.09 -18.99 -32.93
CA LEU A 736 7.28 -19.37 -31.77
C LEU A 736 7.11 -20.91 -31.70
N PHE A 737 7.08 -21.60 -32.84
CA PHE A 737 7.11 -23.06 -32.86
C PHE A 737 8.34 -23.66 -32.16
N ALA A 738 9.54 -23.11 -32.38
CA ALA A 738 10.76 -23.56 -31.71
C ALA A 738 10.72 -23.30 -30.19
N HIS A 739 10.07 -22.22 -29.76
CA HIS A 739 9.78 -21.97 -28.34
C HIS A 739 8.87 -23.06 -27.74
N VAL A 740 7.82 -23.46 -28.47
CA VAL A 740 6.93 -24.57 -28.07
C VAL A 740 7.68 -25.90 -28.02
N GLU A 741 8.53 -26.23 -29.00
CA GLU A 741 9.36 -27.45 -28.96
C GLU A 741 10.22 -27.49 -27.69
N ARG A 742 10.78 -26.34 -27.30
CA ARG A 742 11.60 -26.24 -26.09
C ARG A 742 10.78 -26.36 -24.80
N GLN A 743 9.58 -25.77 -24.79
CA GLN A 743 8.61 -25.90 -23.69
C GLN A 743 8.19 -27.35 -23.47
N ILE A 744 7.85 -28.07 -24.55
CA ILE A 744 7.50 -29.50 -24.47
C ILE A 744 8.68 -30.32 -23.97
N LYS A 745 9.89 -30.04 -24.47
CA LYS A 745 11.11 -30.69 -23.97
C LYS A 745 11.30 -30.47 -22.47
N HIS A 746 11.06 -29.26 -21.97
CA HIS A 746 11.13 -28.99 -20.53
C HIS A 746 10.12 -29.85 -19.74
N ILE A 747 8.88 -29.94 -20.20
CA ILE A 747 7.84 -30.76 -19.56
C ILE A 747 8.27 -32.24 -19.52
N GLU A 748 8.79 -32.77 -20.62
CA GLU A 748 9.26 -34.17 -20.71
C GLU A 748 10.44 -34.46 -19.78
N ASP A 749 11.42 -33.54 -19.74
CA ASP A 749 12.62 -33.68 -18.91
C ASP A 749 12.31 -33.61 -17.40
N ASN A 750 11.16 -33.04 -17.01
CA ASN A 750 10.74 -32.84 -15.62
C ASN A 750 9.55 -33.73 -15.18
N LEU A 751 9.31 -34.86 -15.87
CA LEU A 751 8.36 -35.88 -15.42
C LEU A 751 8.95 -36.70 -14.26
N VAL A 752 8.08 -37.17 -13.36
CA VAL A 752 8.50 -38.04 -12.25
C VAL A 752 9.12 -39.34 -12.83
N PRO A 753 10.35 -39.73 -12.42
CA PRO A 753 11.06 -40.86 -13.01
C PRO A 753 10.26 -42.15 -13.06
N GLY A 754 10.20 -42.79 -14.23
CA GLY A 754 9.46 -44.03 -14.46
C GLY A 754 7.95 -43.86 -14.64
N THR A 755 7.47 -42.62 -14.75
CA THR A 755 6.06 -42.28 -14.98
C THR A 755 5.92 -41.25 -16.10
N PHE A 756 4.67 -40.86 -16.40
CA PHE A 756 4.34 -39.72 -17.27
C PHE A 756 3.61 -38.62 -16.48
N LEU A 757 3.87 -38.53 -15.17
CA LEU A 757 3.25 -37.55 -14.30
C LEU A 757 4.14 -36.32 -14.18
N SER A 758 3.57 -35.13 -14.35
CA SER A 758 4.26 -33.87 -14.07
C SER A 758 4.75 -33.87 -12.62
N CYS A 759 6.03 -33.57 -12.43
CA CYS A 759 6.59 -33.31 -11.11
C CYS A 759 5.89 -32.09 -10.48
N TYR A 760 5.75 -32.06 -9.16
CA TYR A 760 5.22 -30.88 -8.47
C TYR A 760 6.12 -29.66 -8.68
N GLY A 761 7.45 -29.86 -8.74
CA GLY A 761 8.39 -28.75 -8.77
C GLY A 761 8.18 -27.88 -7.54
N ASP A 762 8.27 -26.56 -7.70
CA ASP A 762 8.12 -25.60 -6.62
C ASP A 762 6.67 -25.25 -6.26
N GLY A 763 5.68 -25.90 -6.90
CA GLY A 763 4.28 -25.67 -6.56
C GLY A 763 3.33 -25.90 -7.73
N ASP A 764 2.04 -25.72 -7.47
CA ASP A 764 1.01 -25.54 -8.50
C ASP A 764 0.38 -24.15 -8.37
N TRP A 765 -0.88 -23.99 -8.80
CA TRP A 765 -1.59 -22.71 -8.80
C TRP A 765 -1.68 -22.04 -7.42
N ASP A 766 -1.74 -22.82 -6.32
CA ASP A 766 -1.82 -22.24 -4.97
C ASP A 766 -0.41 -21.90 -4.46
N ASP A 767 -0.09 -20.61 -4.49
CA ASP A 767 1.23 -20.10 -4.08
C ASP A 767 1.58 -20.41 -2.60
N THR A 768 0.60 -20.77 -1.76
CA THR A 768 0.83 -21.13 -0.36
C THR A 768 1.26 -22.58 -0.14
N LEU A 769 1.14 -23.44 -1.17
CA LEU A 769 1.40 -24.87 -1.07
C LEU A 769 2.81 -25.30 -1.52
N GLN A 770 3.75 -24.37 -1.57
CA GLN A 770 5.16 -24.66 -1.89
C GLN A 770 5.72 -25.83 -1.07
N PRO A 771 6.50 -26.74 -1.70
CA PRO A 771 7.00 -27.92 -1.02
C PRO A 771 7.98 -27.55 0.10
N ALA A 772 7.70 -27.99 1.33
CA ALA A 772 8.54 -27.68 2.49
C ALA A 772 9.96 -28.28 2.46
N ASN A 773 10.26 -29.17 1.50
CA ASN A 773 11.58 -29.76 1.32
C ASN A 773 11.76 -30.37 -0.09
N GLN A 774 13.01 -30.66 -0.44
CA GLN A 774 13.40 -31.24 -1.74
C GLN A 774 12.68 -32.57 -2.06
N SER A 775 12.43 -33.43 -1.07
CA SER A 775 11.76 -34.71 -1.34
C SER A 775 10.31 -34.50 -1.78
N LEU A 776 9.60 -33.52 -1.20
CA LEU A 776 8.27 -33.13 -1.67
C LEU A 776 8.33 -32.49 -3.05
N ARG A 777 9.30 -31.59 -3.29
CA ARG A 777 9.54 -30.95 -4.60
C ARG A 777 9.65 -31.98 -5.73
N GLU A 778 10.44 -33.03 -5.51
CA GLU A 778 10.78 -34.03 -6.54
C GLU A 778 9.76 -35.16 -6.71
N ASN A 779 9.04 -35.54 -5.65
CA ASN A 779 8.24 -36.78 -5.64
C ASN A 779 6.74 -36.55 -5.50
N MET A 780 6.33 -35.34 -5.11
CA MET A 780 4.91 -35.00 -5.07
C MET A 780 4.40 -34.77 -6.49
N VAL A 781 3.10 -35.00 -6.66
CA VAL A 781 2.42 -34.81 -7.93
C VAL A 781 1.10 -34.13 -7.62
N SER A 782 0.86 -32.95 -8.19
CA SER A 782 -0.42 -32.27 -8.05
C SER A 782 -1.49 -33.00 -8.86
N GLY A 783 -2.59 -33.36 -8.19
CA GLY A 783 -3.78 -33.89 -8.85
C GLY A 783 -4.46 -32.88 -9.77
N TRP A 784 -4.09 -31.59 -9.69
CA TRP A 784 -4.61 -30.50 -10.51
C TRP A 784 -3.69 -30.20 -11.71
N THR A 785 -2.36 -30.18 -11.51
CA THR A 785 -1.41 -29.90 -12.61
C THR A 785 -1.48 -30.96 -13.71
N ILE A 786 -1.72 -32.24 -13.37
CA ILE A 786 -1.84 -33.30 -14.39
C ILE A 786 -3.00 -33.02 -15.37
N PRO A 787 -4.27 -32.83 -14.93
CA PRO A 787 -5.35 -32.41 -15.82
C PRO A 787 -5.04 -31.17 -16.65
N LEU A 788 -4.39 -30.14 -16.07
CA LEU A 788 -4.01 -28.94 -16.80
C LEU A 788 -3.03 -29.26 -17.94
N THR A 789 -1.98 -30.03 -17.66
CA THR A 789 -1.01 -30.47 -18.69
C THR A 789 -1.69 -31.27 -19.80
N LEU A 790 -2.57 -32.21 -19.44
CA LEU A 790 -3.31 -33.00 -20.43
C LEU A 790 -4.23 -32.13 -21.28
N GLN A 791 -4.94 -31.17 -20.66
CA GLN A 791 -5.81 -30.23 -21.36
C GLN A 791 -4.99 -29.38 -22.34
N ALA A 792 -3.88 -28.79 -21.91
CA ALA A 792 -3.03 -27.96 -22.77
C ALA A 792 -2.51 -28.76 -23.98
N LEU A 793 -1.98 -29.97 -23.75
CA LEU A 793 -1.46 -30.82 -24.81
C LEU A 793 -2.56 -31.27 -25.80
N GLN A 794 -3.72 -31.71 -25.32
CA GLN A 794 -4.84 -32.12 -26.18
C GLN A 794 -5.37 -30.95 -27.03
N THR A 795 -5.43 -29.77 -26.44
CA THR A 795 -5.86 -28.55 -27.12
C THR A 795 -4.85 -28.17 -28.20
N MET A 796 -3.55 -28.29 -27.91
CA MET A 796 -2.50 -28.03 -28.89
C MET A 796 -2.48 -29.06 -30.03
N ILE A 797 -2.69 -30.35 -29.74
CA ILE A 797 -2.84 -31.38 -30.77
C ILE A 797 -3.99 -31.02 -31.72
N THR A 798 -5.14 -30.60 -31.18
CA THR A 798 -6.30 -30.19 -31.98
C THR A 798 -5.96 -29.01 -32.90
N ALA A 799 -5.27 -27.99 -32.37
CA ALA A 799 -4.83 -26.82 -33.13
C ALA A 799 -3.93 -27.21 -34.32
N LEU A 800 -2.97 -28.10 -34.09
CA LEU A 800 -2.04 -28.55 -35.12
C LEU A 800 -2.69 -29.51 -36.14
N GLU A 801 -3.58 -30.41 -35.73
CA GLU A 801 -4.27 -31.36 -36.63
C GLU A 801 -5.25 -30.66 -37.59
N ALA A 802 -5.99 -29.65 -37.10
CA ALA A 802 -6.88 -28.84 -37.93
C ALA A 802 -6.12 -28.15 -39.08
N THR A 803 -4.88 -27.73 -38.80
CA THR A 803 -3.95 -27.13 -39.78
C THR A 803 -3.58 -28.12 -40.88
N VAL A 804 -3.15 -29.33 -40.51
CA VAL A 804 -2.70 -30.36 -41.47
C VAL A 804 -3.85 -30.77 -42.39
N ASN A 805 -5.06 -30.92 -41.86
CA ASN A 805 -6.25 -31.25 -42.65
C ASN A 805 -6.65 -30.11 -43.60
N THR A 806 -6.49 -28.84 -43.19
CA THR A 806 -6.78 -27.68 -44.03
C THR A 806 -5.77 -27.58 -45.18
N LEU A 807 -4.47 -27.71 -44.91
CA LEU A 807 -3.41 -27.72 -45.93
C LEU A 807 -3.57 -28.88 -46.94
N LEU A 808 -3.96 -30.07 -46.47
CA LEU A 808 -4.25 -31.22 -47.35
C LEU A 808 -5.53 -31.06 -48.17
N SER A 809 -6.50 -30.26 -47.71
CA SER A 809 -7.74 -29.97 -48.45
C SER A 809 -7.59 -28.91 -49.54
N VAL A 810 -6.63 -27.98 -49.38
CA VAL A 810 -6.29 -26.94 -50.37
C VAL A 810 -5.30 -27.46 -51.43
N ALA A 811 -4.55 -28.52 -51.11
CA ALA A 811 -3.63 -29.19 -52.02
C ALA A 811 -4.28 -30.26 -52.93
N ASN A 812 -5.57 -30.59 -52.70
CA ASN A 812 -6.39 -31.44 -53.56
C ASN A 812 -7.40 -30.60 -54.34
#